data_AF-A0A9Q8V733-F1
#
_entry.id   AF-A0A9Q8V733-F1
#
_cell.length_a   1.000
_cell.length_b   1.000
_cell.length_c   1.000
_cell.angle_alpha   90.00
_cell.angle_beta   90.00
_cell.angle_gamma   90.00
#
_symmetry.space_group_name_H-M   'P 1'
#
loop_
_entity.id
_entity.type
_entity.pdbx_description
1 polymer ?
#
loop_
_entity_poly.entity_id
_entity_poly.type
_entity_poly.pdbx_seq_one_letter_code
_entity_poly.pdbx_strand_id
1 'polypeptide(L)'
;MPADTTYGFPPEAFEESRLPDVHCQFIDPEDLRAFERALQAPDPLQSPQADDGSIRSPKSPSGSVSITKRDSQTAMSMEEDLHAVAAAAAAAGGDLPPPDTPSQGHGTFITAQNDWAPVNARVYRSRRSGAKRGRRKKTSAVEGLLGTRTKDETREGYLYQLSKWPLLFFVLAWLLWLSVAYLSTRWYIWVYEHFFTWRGRRETLRRNLRRTTNYKDWVAEARQLDSYLGRQAWREENDFAYYDSKTVKRVWEQMRKVRLRAEAQEGSDGANGDRAKAVEDLKALIEACVKNNFVGVENSRLYSQTYYGTKNLVQNFIDEVESSIKFLLRTKSLDTEEKRLLFKHVYANYGRTALCLSGGAAFAYYHIGVVRALVDADLLPDVITGTSGGALVAALVATRTNDELKKLLIPALAHRIDACSEPISVWFPRWWKSGARFDSVDWARRGGWWTRGSMTFREAYERTGRILNVTCVPADPHSPTILCNYLTSPDCVIWSAVLASAAVPGILNPVVLMMKQRDGTLAPYSFGHKWKDGSLRTDIPIKALNTHFNVNFTIVSQVNPHINLFFFSSRGSVGHPVTHRKGRGWRGGYLMSATEHYLKLDMNKWLKFIRHAELLPRPLGQDWSQLWLQEFSGTVTIWPKSIPSDFWHILSDPDPERLARMIHEGRQSAFPKLKFIANRLKVERLVEQGRRETRPWARRGSIQTLMSEEDLRSLLVREMASGPEGGTTEEEEDDDEGLTGTPPEELDEEAVYDEGGGEHAKSD
;
A
#
# COMPACT_ATOMS: atom_id res chain seq x y z
N MET A 1 20.80 7.70 32.30
CA MET A 1 19.50 8.35 32.01
C MET A 1 19.44 9.57 32.90
N PRO A 2 19.12 10.77 32.41
CA PRO A 2 18.60 11.80 33.30
C PRO A 2 17.37 11.22 34.02
N ALA A 3 17.20 11.54 35.30
CA ALA A 3 16.30 10.81 36.20
C ALA A 3 14.80 10.87 35.83
N ASP A 4 14.40 11.81 34.94
CA ASP A 4 12.98 12.15 34.71
C ASP A 4 12.45 11.88 33.29
N THR A 5 13.10 11.02 32.48
CA THR A 5 12.60 10.74 31.12
C THR A 5 11.73 9.50 31.05
N THR A 6 10.46 9.65 30.66
CA THR A 6 9.53 8.54 30.39
C THR A 6 9.67 8.09 28.94
N TYR A 7 10.16 6.87 28.71
CA TYR A 7 10.46 6.33 27.38
C TYR A 7 11.39 7.22 26.52
N GLY A 8 12.28 7.98 27.16
CA GLY A 8 13.20 8.90 26.48
C GLY A 8 12.61 10.26 26.11
N PHE A 9 11.38 10.55 26.52
CA PHE A 9 10.78 11.87 26.38
C PHE A 9 10.95 12.69 27.67
N PRO A 10 11.32 13.97 27.59
CA PRO A 10 11.31 14.86 28.74
C PRO A 10 9.86 15.14 29.18
N PRO A 11 9.61 15.53 30.45
CA PRO A 11 8.28 15.86 30.95
C PRO A 11 7.55 16.90 30.09
N GLU A 12 8.27 17.90 29.59
CA GLU A 12 7.73 18.95 28.70
C GLU A 12 7.11 18.39 27.40
N ALA A 13 7.52 17.20 26.94
CA ALA A 13 6.99 16.59 25.72
C ALA A 13 5.59 15.99 25.90
N PHE A 14 5.08 15.95 27.14
CA PHE A 14 3.73 15.52 27.48
C PHE A 14 2.75 16.70 27.58
N GLU A 15 3.24 17.93 27.60
CA GLU A 15 2.40 19.12 27.72
C GLU A 15 1.71 19.48 26.39
N GLU A 16 0.40 19.72 26.43
CA GLU A 16 -0.38 20.11 25.24
C GLU A 16 0.12 21.43 24.62
N SER A 17 0.60 22.37 25.45
CA SER A 17 1.14 23.68 25.03
C SER A 17 2.30 23.57 24.02
N ARG A 18 2.99 22.42 23.99
CA ARG A 18 4.17 22.19 23.14
C ARG A 18 3.82 21.84 21.70
N LEU A 19 2.61 21.34 21.47
CA LEU A 19 2.17 21.01 20.13
C LEU A 19 1.86 22.30 19.34
N PRO A 20 2.35 22.45 18.11
CA PRO A 20 1.99 23.57 17.26
C PRO A 20 0.55 23.44 16.76
N ASP A 21 -0.14 24.57 16.57
CA ASP A 21 -1.48 24.66 16.00
C ASP A 21 -2.55 23.83 16.72
N VAL A 22 -2.37 23.56 18.02
CA VAL A 22 -3.29 22.77 18.84
C VAL A 22 -4.70 23.34 18.79
N HIS A 23 -4.86 24.61 19.16
CA HIS A 23 -6.17 25.26 19.21
C HIS A 23 -6.65 25.78 17.84
N CYS A 24 -5.89 25.56 16.76
CA CYS A 24 -6.28 25.99 15.43
C CYS A 24 -7.36 25.06 14.86
N GLN A 25 -8.52 25.62 14.58
CA GLN A 25 -9.56 24.96 13.81
C GLN A 25 -9.35 25.25 12.32
N PHE A 26 -8.87 24.23 11.59
CA PHE A 26 -8.55 24.38 10.17
C PHE A 26 -9.74 24.15 9.22
N ILE A 27 -10.80 23.46 9.67
CA ILE A 27 -11.97 23.17 8.84
C ILE A 27 -13.00 24.29 8.96
N ASP A 28 -13.46 24.77 7.80
CA ASP A 28 -14.58 25.68 7.69
C ASP A 28 -15.91 24.95 8.03
N PRO A 29 -16.80 25.53 8.86
CA PRO A 29 -18.14 24.99 9.08
C PRO A 29 -18.96 24.76 7.79
N GLU A 30 -18.74 25.53 6.72
CA GLU A 30 -19.46 25.35 5.45
C GLU A 30 -19.09 24.03 4.76
N ASP A 31 -17.83 23.64 4.82
CA ASP A 31 -17.33 22.37 4.27
C ASP A 31 -18.00 21.17 4.94
N LEU A 32 -18.18 21.23 6.26
CA LEU A 32 -18.87 20.19 7.02
C LEU A 32 -20.36 20.10 6.64
N ARG A 33 -21.02 21.24 6.40
CA ARG A 33 -22.42 21.26 5.93
C ARG A 33 -22.54 20.70 4.53
N ALA A 34 -21.60 20.99 3.63
CA ALA A 34 -21.56 20.42 2.29
C ALA A 34 -21.41 18.89 2.35
N PHE A 35 -20.54 18.41 3.24
CA PHE A 35 -20.37 16.97 3.49
C PHE A 35 -21.63 16.31 4.07
N GLU A 36 -22.27 16.95 5.06
CA GLU A 36 -23.53 16.47 5.62
C GLU A 36 -24.63 16.34 4.55
N ARG A 37 -24.77 17.35 3.67
CA ARG A 37 -25.70 17.27 2.53
C ARG A 37 -25.35 16.14 1.58
N ALA A 38 -24.06 15.93 1.29
CA ALA A 38 -23.61 14.86 0.41
C ALA A 38 -23.89 13.46 0.99
N LEU A 39 -23.77 13.28 2.31
CA LEU A 39 -24.13 12.02 2.98
C LEU A 39 -25.64 11.73 2.92
N GLN A 40 -26.47 12.78 2.94
CA GLN A 40 -27.92 12.70 2.85
C GLN A 40 -28.44 12.51 1.42
N ALA A 41 -27.61 12.77 0.41
CA ALA A 41 -28.01 12.58 -0.98
C ALA A 41 -28.33 11.09 -1.25
N PRO A 42 -29.44 10.78 -1.94
CA PRO A 42 -29.76 9.42 -2.33
C PRO A 42 -28.64 8.88 -3.23
N ASP A 43 -28.26 7.61 -3.02
CA ASP A 43 -27.31 6.94 -3.89
C ASP A 43 -27.93 6.86 -5.31
N PRO A 44 -27.33 7.48 -6.34
CA PRO A 44 -27.93 7.57 -7.67
C PRO A 44 -28.22 6.20 -8.30
N LEU A 45 -27.59 5.13 -7.80
CA LEU A 45 -27.83 3.75 -8.24
C LEU A 45 -28.98 3.03 -7.52
N GLN A 46 -29.52 3.60 -6.43
CA GLN A 46 -30.62 3.00 -5.66
C GLN A 46 -31.96 3.71 -5.87
N SER A 47 -31.99 4.84 -6.59
CA SER A 47 -33.23 5.43 -7.07
C SER A 47 -33.77 4.58 -8.24
N PRO A 48 -34.98 4.01 -8.17
CA PRO A 48 -35.61 3.47 -9.36
C PRO A 48 -35.71 4.60 -10.39
N GLN A 49 -35.28 4.35 -11.62
CA GLN A 49 -35.59 5.26 -12.73
C GLN A 49 -37.11 5.47 -12.70
N ALA A 50 -37.52 6.72 -12.48
CA ALA A 50 -38.92 7.08 -12.64
C ALA A 50 -39.25 6.91 -14.13
N ASP A 51 -40.13 5.96 -14.44
CA ASP A 51 -40.91 5.98 -15.66
C ASP A 51 -41.77 7.25 -15.65
N ASP A 52 -41.24 8.38 -16.09
CA ASP A 52 -42.06 9.38 -16.76
C ASP A 52 -41.23 10.33 -17.63
N GLY A 53 -41.60 10.42 -18.91
CA GLY A 53 -40.90 11.23 -19.91
C GLY A 53 -41.16 10.76 -21.34
N SER A 54 -42.39 10.94 -21.80
CA SER A 54 -42.86 10.59 -23.14
C SER A 54 -41.94 11.06 -24.29
N ILE A 55 -41.42 10.12 -25.08
CA ILE A 55 -41.20 10.31 -26.51
C ILE A 55 -42.18 9.38 -27.23
N ARG A 56 -43.23 9.97 -27.83
CA ARG A 56 -44.25 9.25 -28.59
C ARG A 56 -43.67 8.82 -29.95
N SER A 57 -43.47 7.52 -30.14
CA SER A 57 -43.30 6.92 -31.47
C SER A 57 -44.67 6.52 -32.06
N PRO A 58 -44.86 6.59 -33.38
CA PRO A 58 -46.16 6.36 -34.01
C PRO A 58 -46.56 4.88 -33.94
N LYS A 59 -47.86 4.64 -33.71
CA LYS A 59 -48.48 3.31 -33.62
C LYS A 59 -48.56 2.63 -34.99
N SER A 60 -48.24 1.33 -35.01
CA SER A 60 -48.73 0.34 -35.99
C SER A 60 -48.87 -1.04 -35.30
N PRO A 61 -49.74 -1.95 -35.80
CA PRO A 61 -50.57 -2.79 -34.94
C PRO A 61 -50.12 -4.25 -34.77
N SER A 62 -50.63 -4.85 -33.69
CA SER A 62 -50.94 -6.27 -33.48
C SER A 62 -49.94 -7.35 -33.91
N GLY A 63 -49.55 -8.15 -32.92
CA GLY A 63 -49.46 -9.60 -33.08
C GLY A 63 -48.05 -10.19 -33.03
N SER A 64 -47.96 -11.24 -32.21
CA SER A 64 -46.92 -12.25 -32.14
C SER A 64 -45.69 -11.98 -31.25
N VAL A 65 -45.53 -12.98 -30.38
CA VAL A 65 -44.46 -13.26 -29.43
C VAL A 65 -43.21 -13.70 -30.21
N SER A 66 -42.03 -13.19 -29.88
CA SER A 66 -40.81 -13.99 -30.03
C SER A 66 -39.65 -13.49 -29.15
N ILE A 67 -39.14 -14.46 -28.39
CA ILE A 67 -37.89 -14.53 -27.63
C ILE A 67 -36.68 -14.08 -28.47
N THR A 68 -35.87 -13.16 -27.94
CA THR A 68 -34.52 -12.88 -28.48
C THR A 68 -33.48 -13.68 -27.71
N LYS A 69 -33.14 -14.86 -28.24
CA LYS A 69 -31.85 -15.52 -28.03
C LYS A 69 -31.01 -15.18 -29.25
N ARG A 70 -29.83 -14.58 -29.06
CA ARG A 70 -28.95 -14.16 -30.15
C ARG A 70 -27.90 -15.25 -30.35
N ASP A 71 -28.02 -15.99 -31.44
CA ASP A 71 -26.93 -16.80 -31.98
C ASP A 71 -26.29 -16.04 -33.15
N SER A 72 -24.97 -15.98 -33.12
CA SER A 72 -24.09 -15.47 -34.16
C SER A 72 -23.95 -16.48 -35.29
N GLN A 73 -24.15 -16.07 -36.54
CA GLN A 73 -23.29 -16.46 -37.67
C GLN A 73 -23.56 -15.65 -38.94
N THR A 74 -22.45 -15.42 -39.65
CA THR A 74 -22.16 -14.65 -40.87
C THR A 74 -22.77 -15.19 -42.17
N ALA A 75 -23.25 -14.30 -43.06
CA ALA A 75 -23.12 -14.40 -44.52
C ALA A 75 -23.56 -13.09 -45.22
N MET A 76 -22.86 -12.75 -46.30
CA MET A 76 -22.90 -11.50 -47.07
C MET A 76 -24.22 -11.23 -47.82
N SER A 77 -24.59 -9.95 -47.93
CA SER A 77 -25.41 -9.43 -49.03
C SER A 77 -25.08 -7.95 -49.26
N MET A 78 -24.69 -7.63 -50.49
CA MET A 78 -24.04 -6.40 -50.93
C MET A 78 -25.08 -5.52 -51.62
N GLU A 79 -25.92 -4.81 -50.85
CA GLU A 79 -26.91 -3.87 -51.41
C GLU A 79 -27.32 -2.69 -50.48
N GLU A 80 -26.82 -2.61 -49.23
CA GLU A 80 -27.17 -1.53 -48.28
C GLU A 80 -26.20 -0.32 -48.28
N ASP A 81 -25.19 -0.30 -49.13
CA ASP A 81 -24.11 0.71 -49.09
C ASP A 81 -24.39 2.02 -49.85
N LEU A 82 -25.50 2.16 -50.59
CA LEU A 82 -25.79 3.39 -51.35
C LEU A 82 -26.51 4.48 -50.53
N HIS A 83 -27.27 4.12 -49.50
CA HIS A 83 -27.99 5.08 -48.66
C HIS A 83 -27.17 5.59 -47.47
N ALA A 84 -26.25 4.77 -46.93
CA ALA A 84 -25.35 5.18 -45.86
C ALA A 84 -24.29 6.20 -46.33
N VAL A 85 -23.82 6.06 -47.57
CA VAL A 85 -22.85 6.99 -48.18
C VAL A 85 -23.46 8.37 -48.47
N ALA A 86 -24.75 8.43 -48.81
CA ALA A 86 -25.47 9.70 -49.00
C ALA A 86 -25.72 10.46 -47.68
N ALA A 87 -25.96 9.73 -46.57
CA ALA A 87 -26.17 10.32 -45.25
C ALA A 87 -24.87 10.87 -44.62
N ALA A 88 -23.74 10.21 -44.86
CA ALA A 88 -22.43 10.68 -44.42
C ALA A 88 -21.97 11.96 -45.15
N ALA A 89 -22.33 12.12 -46.43
CA ALA A 89 -22.02 13.32 -47.21
C ALA A 89 -22.79 14.57 -46.74
N ALA A 90 -24.00 14.40 -46.18
CA ALA A 90 -24.81 15.50 -45.66
C ALA A 90 -24.35 16.00 -44.28
N ALA A 91 -23.66 15.17 -43.49
CA ALA A 91 -23.12 15.56 -42.18
C ALA A 91 -21.83 16.40 -42.25
N ALA A 92 -21.20 16.49 -43.43
CA ALA A 92 -19.99 17.29 -43.65
C ALA A 92 -20.27 18.78 -43.98
N GLY A 93 -21.54 19.17 -44.19
CA GLY A 93 -21.94 20.50 -44.65
C GLY A 93 -22.38 21.47 -43.55
N GLY A 94 -21.72 21.43 -42.38
CA GLY A 94 -21.98 22.22 -41.17
C GLY A 94 -22.97 23.39 -41.25
N ASP A 95 -24.13 23.23 -40.63
CA ASP A 95 -25.00 24.32 -40.15
C ASP A 95 -25.83 23.81 -38.95
N LEU A 96 -25.65 24.41 -37.77
CA LEU A 96 -26.47 24.20 -36.58
C LEU A 96 -26.99 25.57 -36.08
N PRO A 97 -28.30 25.76 -35.86
CA PRO A 97 -28.83 26.94 -35.16
C PRO A 97 -28.66 26.82 -33.62
N PRO A 98 -28.66 27.94 -32.88
CA PRO A 98 -28.19 27.99 -31.49
C PRO A 98 -29.25 27.48 -30.48
N PRO A 99 -28.85 27.08 -29.25
CA PRO A 99 -29.79 26.64 -28.23
C PRO A 99 -30.38 27.82 -27.43
N ASP A 100 -31.69 27.81 -27.24
CA ASP A 100 -32.40 28.66 -26.29
C ASP A 100 -32.14 28.23 -24.83
N THR A 101 -31.99 29.23 -23.97
CA THR A 101 -31.80 29.12 -22.51
C THR A 101 -33.02 28.51 -21.78
N PRO A 102 -32.86 27.60 -20.80
CA PRO A 102 -33.94 27.27 -19.88
C PRO A 102 -33.92 28.18 -18.64
N SER A 103 -35.08 28.78 -18.41
CA SER A 103 -35.48 29.48 -17.19
C SER A 103 -35.62 28.53 -15.99
N GLN A 104 -35.36 29.11 -14.81
CA GLN A 104 -35.58 28.56 -13.47
C GLN A 104 -36.84 27.69 -13.33
N GLY A 105 -36.66 26.45 -12.87
CA GLY A 105 -37.72 25.54 -12.48
C GLY A 105 -37.35 24.80 -11.21
N HIS A 106 -38.09 25.06 -10.13
CA HIS A 106 -37.93 24.46 -8.81
C HIS A 106 -37.92 22.92 -8.84
N GLY A 107 -36.86 22.32 -8.31
CA GLY A 107 -36.75 20.88 -8.12
C GLY A 107 -37.77 20.38 -7.10
N THR A 108 -38.66 19.49 -7.55
CA THR A 108 -39.58 18.74 -6.71
C THR A 108 -38.81 17.66 -5.94
N PHE A 109 -38.70 17.83 -4.62
CA PHE A 109 -38.14 16.82 -3.72
C PHE A 109 -39.09 15.62 -3.59
N ILE A 110 -38.61 14.45 -4.01
CA ILE A 110 -39.24 13.15 -3.71
C ILE A 110 -38.46 12.54 -2.54
N THR A 111 -39.14 12.34 -1.41
CA THR A 111 -38.61 11.65 -0.23
C THR A 111 -38.84 10.14 -0.35
N ALA A 112 -37.77 9.35 -0.31
CA ALA A 112 -37.84 7.89 -0.15
C ALA A 112 -36.95 7.43 1.02
N GLN A 113 -37.44 6.42 1.74
CA GLN A 113 -36.97 5.93 3.04
C GLN A 113 -35.56 5.35 2.97
N ASN A 114 -34.58 6.10 3.48
CA ASN A 114 -33.29 5.58 3.92
C ASN A 114 -32.78 6.49 5.04
N ASP A 115 -33.10 6.14 6.29
CA ASP A 115 -32.70 6.87 7.50
C ASP A 115 -31.22 6.60 7.82
N TRP A 116 -30.33 7.30 7.10
CA TRP A 116 -28.89 7.36 7.41
C TRP A 116 -28.42 8.78 7.77
N ALA A 117 -29.36 9.67 8.13
CA ALA A 117 -29.05 11.04 8.52
C ALA A 117 -28.28 11.10 9.85
N PRO A 118 -27.38 12.08 10.04
CA PRO A 118 -26.74 12.32 11.33
C PRO A 118 -27.78 12.70 12.39
N VAL A 119 -27.54 12.25 13.61
CA VAL A 119 -28.55 12.10 14.68
C VAL A 119 -29.11 13.44 15.20
N ASN A 120 -28.52 14.58 14.84
CA ASN A 120 -28.82 15.89 15.44
C ASN A 120 -29.41 16.96 14.51
N ALA A 121 -29.99 16.61 13.36
CA ALA A 121 -30.72 17.57 12.54
C ALA A 121 -32.20 17.66 12.95
N ARG A 122 -32.68 18.87 13.30
CA ARG A 122 -34.11 19.15 13.53
C ARG A 122 -34.88 19.04 12.21
N VAL A 123 -35.50 17.89 11.97
CA VAL A 123 -36.40 17.68 10.84
C VAL A 123 -37.71 18.45 11.07
N TYR A 124 -38.05 19.38 10.16
CA TYR A 124 -39.34 20.06 10.15
C TYR A 124 -40.44 19.08 9.70
N ARG A 125 -41.27 18.59 10.63
CA ARG A 125 -42.40 17.71 10.31
C ARG A 125 -43.58 18.52 9.78
N SER A 126 -43.82 18.42 8.47
CA SER A 126 -45.10 18.83 7.88
C SER A 126 -46.20 17.83 8.27
N ARG A 127 -47.25 18.31 8.94
CA ARG A 127 -48.48 17.55 9.23
C ARG A 127 -49.28 17.40 7.94
N ARG A 128 -49.50 16.17 7.48
CA ARG A 128 -50.65 15.84 6.62
C ARG A 128 -51.40 14.61 7.13
N SER A 129 -52.71 14.76 7.16
CA SER A 129 -53.72 13.90 7.76
C SER A 129 -54.10 12.70 6.89
N GLY A 130 -54.23 11.54 7.54
CA GLY A 130 -55.31 10.57 7.36
C GLY A 130 -55.40 9.75 6.07
N ALA A 131 -55.07 8.45 6.14
CA ALA A 131 -55.98 7.35 5.74
C ALA A 131 -55.41 5.95 6.05
N LYS A 132 -56.21 5.19 6.81
CA LYS A 132 -56.40 3.72 6.90
C LYS A 132 -55.21 2.74 6.84
N ARG A 133 -55.06 2.04 7.98
CA ARG A 133 -54.25 0.85 8.28
C ARG A 133 -54.56 -0.35 7.36
N GLY A 134 -53.53 -0.87 6.69
CA GLY A 134 -53.43 -2.27 6.23
C GLY A 134 -52.28 -2.96 6.95
N ARG A 135 -52.56 -4.04 7.69
CA ARG A 135 -51.64 -4.76 8.57
C ARG A 135 -50.71 -5.66 7.75
N ARG A 136 -49.60 -5.12 7.22
CA ARG A 136 -48.49 -5.91 6.64
C ARG A 136 -47.46 -6.24 7.73
N LYS A 137 -47.04 -7.52 7.79
CA LYS A 137 -46.06 -8.08 8.73
C LYS A 137 -44.80 -7.21 8.79
N LYS A 138 -44.36 -6.86 10.00
CA LYS A 138 -43.08 -6.20 10.29
C LYS A 138 -41.94 -7.21 10.04
N THR A 139 -41.37 -7.21 8.84
CA THR A 139 -40.04 -7.79 8.56
C THR A 139 -39.10 -6.80 7.85
N SER A 140 -39.54 -5.56 7.55
CA SER A 140 -38.78 -4.68 6.63
C SER A 140 -37.82 -3.68 7.28
N ALA A 141 -37.61 -3.67 8.60
CA ALA A 141 -36.63 -2.76 9.21
C ALA A 141 -35.19 -3.26 9.03
N VAL A 142 -34.99 -4.57 8.88
CA VAL A 142 -33.66 -5.18 8.69
C VAL A 142 -33.30 -5.26 7.19
N GLU A 143 -34.29 -5.41 6.31
CA GLU A 143 -34.09 -5.43 4.84
C GLU A 143 -33.69 -4.06 4.28
N GLY A 144 -34.24 -2.96 4.81
CA GLY A 144 -33.85 -1.60 4.42
C GLY A 144 -32.40 -1.21 4.83
N LEU A 145 -31.86 -1.86 5.86
CA LEU A 145 -30.47 -1.68 6.31
C LEU A 145 -29.45 -2.42 5.43
N LEU A 146 -29.89 -3.40 4.63
CA LEU A 146 -29.00 -4.36 3.94
C LEU A 146 -28.89 -4.14 2.43
N GLY A 147 -29.54 -3.14 1.86
CA GLY A 147 -29.59 -2.92 0.41
C GLY A 147 -30.41 -4.00 -0.30
N THR A 148 -31.09 -3.62 -1.38
CA THR A 148 -31.81 -4.59 -2.22
C THR A 148 -30.78 -5.49 -2.92
N ARG A 149 -30.63 -6.68 -2.36
CA ARG A 149 -29.81 -7.79 -2.86
C ARG A 149 -30.13 -8.07 -4.34
N THR A 150 -29.17 -7.82 -5.23
CA THR A 150 -29.16 -8.51 -6.53
C THR A 150 -29.05 -10.02 -6.23
N LYS A 151 -29.91 -10.83 -6.86
CA LYS A 151 -29.90 -12.28 -6.67
C LYS A 151 -28.64 -12.86 -7.32
N ASP A 152 -27.78 -13.45 -6.49
CA ASP A 152 -26.60 -14.23 -6.93
C ASP A 152 -27.12 -15.58 -7.43
N GLU A 153 -27.15 -15.80 -8.76
CA GLU A 153 -27.69 -17.02 -9.38
C GLU A 153 -26.89 -18.29 -9.02
N THR A 154 -25.59 -18.14 -8.70
CA THR A 154 -24.67 -19.24 -8.36
C THR A 154 -24.99 -19.93 -7.03
N ARG A 155 -25.88 -19.36 -6.21
CA ARG A 155 -26.19 -19.82 -4.84
C ARG A 155 -27.51 -20.57 -4.70
N GLU A 156 -28.18 -20.88 -5.80
CA GLU A 156 -29.53 -21.46 -5.81
C GLU A 156 -29.57 -23.00 -5.86
N GLY A 157 -28.41 -23.67 -5.91
CA GLY A 157 -28.36 -25.13 -5.91
C GLY A 157 -28.84 -25.74 -4.58
N TYR A 158 -29.82 -26.64 -4.62
CA TYR A 158 -30.29 -27.39 -3.43
C TYR A 158 -29.12 -28.12 -2.73
N LEU A 159 -28.21 -28.69 -3.52
CA LEU A 159 -26.99 -29.34 -3.03
C LEU A 159 -26.04 -28.34 -2.35
N TYR A 160 -25.91 -27.13 -2.89
CA TYR A 160 -25.10 -26.06 -2.27
C TYR A 160 -25.71 -25.67 -0.92
N GLN A 161 -27.02 -25.45 -0.85
CA GLN A 161 -27.66 -25.03 0.40
C GLN A 161 -27.63 -26.12 1.49
N LEU A 162 -27.68 -27.39 1.11
CA LEU A 162 -27.56 -28.54 2.01
C LEU A 162 -26.11 -28.79 2.46
N SER A 163 -25.14 -28.75 1.53
CA SER A 163 -23.73 -29.09 1.80
C SER A 163 -22.91 -27.94 2.37
N LYS A 164 -23.33 -26.68 2.15
CA LYS A 164 -22.62 -25.48 2.60
C LYS A 164 -22.37 -25.46 4.10
N TRP A 165 -23.40 -25.70 4.92
CA TRP A 165 -23.27 -25.56 6.37
C TRP A 165 -22.41 -26.67 7.01
N PRO A 166 -22.60 -27.95 6.67
CA PRO A 166 -21.67 -29.01 7.10
C PRO A 166 -20.23 -28.76 6.67
N LEU A 167 -20.02 -28.36 5.40
CA LEU A 167 -18.69 -28.08 4.87
C LEU A 167 -18.06 -26.86 5.55
N LEU A 168 -18.79 -25.77 5.72
CA LEU A 168 -18.31 -24.59 6.44
C LEU A 168 -17.94 -24.93 7.89
N PHE A 169 -18.76 -25.70 8.60
CA PHE A 169 -18.46 -26.12 9.97
C PHE A 169 -17.20 -26.98 10.03
N PHE A 170 -17.05 -27.94 9.11
CA PHE A 170 -15.84 -28.74 8.99
C PHE A 170 -14.59 -27.89 8.77
N VAL A 171 -14.62 -26.97 7.79
CA VAL A 171 -13.46 -26.13 7.49
C VAL A 171 -13.15 -25.19 8.64
N LEU A 172 -14.15 -24.59 9.29
CA LEU A 172 -13.93 -23.73 10.46
C LEU A 172 -13.36 -24.51 11.65
N ALA A 173 -13.84 -25.73 11.90
CA ALA A 173 -13.30 -26.60 12.94
C ALA A 173 -11.85 -27.01 12.64
N TRP A 174 -11.54 -27.33 11.38
CA TRP A 174 -10.17 -27.64 10.95
C TRP A 174 -9.25 -26.42 11.07
N LEU A 175 -9.70 -25.24 10.63
CA LEU A 175 -8.96 -23.97 10.81
C LEU A 175 -8.73 -23.63 12.27
N LEU A 176 -9.70 -23.90 13.16
CA LEU A 176 -9.54 -23.72 14.60
C LEU A 176 -8.45 -24.66 15.13
N TRP A 177 -8.48 -25.93 14.74
CA TRP A 177 -7.45 -26.90 15.13
C TRP A 177 -6.06 -26.48 14.63
N LEU A 178 -5.94 -26.10 13.35
CA LEU A 178 -4.68 -25.58 12.77
C LEU A 178 -4.19 -24.34 13.52
N SER A 179 -5.09 -23.43 13.90
CA SER A 179 -4.75 -22.23 14.66
C SER A 179 -4.23 -22.56 16.05
N VAL A 180 -4.83 -23.53 16.74
CA VAL A 180 -4.37 -24.00 18.06
C VAL A 180 -3.01 -24.71 17.94
N ALA A 181 -2.83 -25.57 16.93
CA ALA A 181 -1.55 -26.21 16.63
C ALA A 181 -0.47 -25.16 16.35
N TYR A 182 -0.79 -24.16 15.52
CA TYR A 182 0.09 -23.04 15.20
C TYR A 182 0.51 -22.28 16.46
N LEU A 183 -0.43 -21.84 17.29
CA LEU A 183 -0.13 -21.13 18.54
C LEU A 183 0.71 -21.98 19.50
N SER A 184 0.44 -23.28 19.58
CA SER A 184 1.22 -24.22 20.39
C SER A 184 2.66 -24.31 19.88
N THR A 185 2.86 -24.38 18.55
CA THR A 185 4.21 -24.38 17.99
C THR A 185 4.97 -23.08 18.26
N ARG A 186 4.27 -21.93 18.19
CA ARG A 186 4.85 -20.62 18.47
C ARG A 186 5.21 -20.47 19.95
N TRP A 187 4.36 -20.96 20.85
CA TRP A 187 4.61 -20.97 22.28
C TRP A 187 5.86 -21.80 22.61
N TYR A 188 5.98 -23.00 22.03
CA TYR A 188 7.19 -23.83 22.20
C TYR A 188 8.47 -23.10 21.76
N ILE A 189 8.48 -22.48 20.56
CA ILE A 189 9.64 -21.72 20.07
C ILE A 189 9.97 -20.56 21.02
N TRP A 190 8.95 -19.87 21.54
CA TRP A 190 9.14 -18.78 22.49
C TRP A 190 9.77 -19.25 23.81
N VAL A 191 9.25 -20.35 24.39
CA VAL A 191 9.80 -20.97 25.60
C VAL A 191 11.25 -21.40 25.35
N TYR A 192 11.51 -22.10 24.24
CA TYR A 192 12.85 -22.54 23.87
C TYR A 192 13.82 -21.36 23.76
N GLU A 193 13.43 -20.28 23.07
CA GLU A 193 14.27 -19.10 22.95
C GLU A 193 14.53 -18.43 24.30
N HIS A 194 13.47 -18.22 25.09
CA HIS A 194 13.56 -17.56 26.39
C HIS A 194 14.50 -18.30 27.33
N PHE A 195 14.32 -19.62 27.45
CA PHE A 195 15.13 -20.41 28.37
C PHE A 195 16.52 -20.70 27.83
N PHE A 196 16.73 -21.00 26.55
CA PHE A 196 18.03 -21.49 26.07
C PHE A 196 18.87 -20.43 25.35
N THR A 197 18.25 -19.49 24.62
CA THR A 197 19.03 -18.54 23.81
C THR A 197 19.35 -17.22 24.50
N TRP A 198 18.55 -16.79 25.48
CA TRP A 198 18.64 -15.47 26.11
C TRP A 198 19.06 -15.53 27.58
N ARG A 199 20.26 -16.05 27.85
CA ARG A 199 20.87 -16.06 29.21
C ARG A 199 22.14 -15.22 29.31
N GLY A 200 22.44 -14.76 30.52
CA GLY A 200 23.70 -14.10 30.88
C GLY A 200 23.97 -12.80 30.10
N ARG A 201 25.22 -12.63 29.64
CA ARG A 201 25.70 -11.41 28.99
C ARG A 201 24.91 -11.00 27.74
N ARG A 202 24.40 -11.98 26.98
CA ARG A 202 23.61 -11.74 25.77
C ARG A 202 22.30 -11.01 26.07
N GLU A 203 21.61 -11.42 27.13
CA GLU A 203 20.35 -10.79 27.52
C GLU A 203 20.58 -9.37 28.05
N THR A 204 21.65 -9.16 28.81
CA THR A 204 22.06 -7.81 29.25
C THR A 204 22.29 -6.86 28.07
N LEU A 205 23.06 -7.28 27.05
CA LEU A 205 23.31 -6.47 25.86
C LEU A 205 22.02 -6.20 25.06
N ARG A 206 21.13 -7.20 24.94
CA ARG A 206 19.83 -7.01 24.27
C ARG A 206 18.92 -6.04 25.03
N ARG A 207 18.94 -6.10 26.37
CA ARG A 207 18.18 -5.19 27.23
C ARG A 207 18.73 -3.76 27.11
N ASN A 208 20.05 -3.60 27.06
CA ASN A 208 20.68 -2.30 26.81
C ASN A 208 20.26 -1.73 25.46
N LEU A 209 20.29 -2.55 24.40
CA LEU A 209 19.82 -2.18 23.07
C LEU A 209 18.37 -1.63 23.10
N ARG A 210 17.45 -2.31 23.79
CA ARG A 210 16.04 -1.86 23.91
C ARG A 210 15.82 -0.63 24.78
N ARG A 211 16.75 -0.34 25.70
CA ARG A 211 16.69 0.84 26.59
C ARG A 211 17.15 2.12 25.90
N THR A 212 17.86 2.01 24.78
CA THR A 212 18.29 3.19 24.02
C THR A 212 17.11 3.99 23.50
N THR A 213 17.24 5.30 23.43
CA THR A 213 16.17 6.21 22.96
C THR A 213 16.55 6.91 21.66
N ASN A 214 17.85 6.97 21.36
CA ASN A 214 18.43 7.56 20.18
C ASN A 214 19.03 6.50 19.25
N TYR A 215 18.97 6.76 17.95
CA TYR A 215 19.53 5.85 16.94
C TYR A 215 21.05 5.70 17.07
N LYS A 216 21.79 6.78 17.40
CA LYS A 216 23.26 6.73 17.55
C LYS A 216 23.68 5.74 18.65
N ASP A 217 23.03 5.81 19.81
CA ASP A 217 23.29 4.92 20.94
C ASP A 217 22.86 3.49 20.62
N TRP A 218 21.72 3.34 19.93
CA TRP A 218 21.25 2.05 19.45
C TRP A 218 22.28 1.37 18.52
N VAL A 219 22.90 2.13 17.61
CA VAL A 219 23.95 1.61 16.71
C VAL A 219 25.20 1.20 17.49
N ALA A 220 25.59 1.95 18.52
CA ALA A 220 26.73 1.60 19.37
C ALA A 220 26.50 0.26 20.11
N GLU A 221 25.33 0.10 20.73
CA GLU A 221 24.95 -1.14 21.42
C GLU A 221 24.78 -2.31 20.45
N ALA A 222 24.21 -2.08 19.25
CA ALA A 222 24.07 -3.10 18.22
C ALA A 222 25.43 -3.63 17.75
N ARG A 223 26.42 -2.74 17.57
CA ARG A 223 27.79 -3.12 17.22
C ARG A 223 28.46 -3.93 18.33
N GLN A 224 28.28 -3.54 19.60
CA GLN A 224 28.80 -4.32 20.73
C GLN A 224 28.19 -5.73 20.77
N LEU A 225 26.89 -5.85 20.51
CA LEU A 225 26.20 -7.13 20.42
C LEU A 225 26.69 -7.98 19.24
N ASP A 226 26.88 -7.38 18.07
CA ASP A 226 27.42 -8.08 16.90
C ASP A 226 28.87 -8.56 17.13
N SER A 227 29.71 -7.75 17.79
CA SER A 227 31.07 -8.13 18.15
C SER A 227 31.09 -9.28 19.18
N TYR A 228 30.24 -9.22 20.20
CA TYR A 228 30.10 -10.32 21.18
C TYR A 228 29.66 -11.64 20.53
N LEU A 229 28.79 -11.57 19.52
CA LEU A 229 28.31 -12.74 18.79
C LEU A 229 29.27 -13.20 17.67
N GLY A 230 30.42 -12.55 17.49
CA GLY A 230 31.44 -12.92 16.51
C GLY A 230 31.03 -12.69 15.05
N ARG A 231 30.19 -11.70 14.79
CA ARG A 231 29.59 -11.49 13.46
C ARG A 231 30.40 -10.60 12.53
N GLN A 232 31.47 -9.99 13.03
CA GLN A 232 32.40 -9.24 12.19
C GLN A 232 33.04 -10.14 11.13
N ALA A 233 33.41 -11.37 11.50
CA ALA A 233 33.94 -12.36 10.55
C ALA A 233 33.01 -12.62 9.36
N TRP A 234 31.69 -12.67 9.60
CA TRP A 234 30.70 -12.84 8.51
C TRP A 234 30.62 -11.62 7.58
N ARG A 235 30.90 -10.41 8.10
CA ARG A 235 30.92 -9.18 7.29
C ARG A 235 32.15 -9.07 6.41
N GLU A 236 33.26 -9.65 6.86
CA GLU A 236 34.54 -9.71 6.15
C GLU A 236 34.54 -10.79 5.06
N GLU A 237 33.88 -11.93 5.32
CA GLU A 237 33.67 -12.96 4.32
C GLU A 237 32.78 -12.40 3.19
N ASN A 238 33.27 -12.46 1.94
CA ASN A 238 32.50 -11.95 0.80
C ASN A 238 31.40 -12.95 0.38
N ASP A 239 31.69 -14.24 0.40
CA ASP A 239 30.78 -15.25 -0.17
C ASP A 239 29.48 -15.37 0.61
N PHE A 240 28.36 -15.48 -0.11
CA PHE A 240 27.04 -15.74 0.47
C PHE A 240 26.08 -16.21 -0.63
N ALA A 241 25.17 -17.12 -0.32
CA ALA A 241 24.30 -17.76 -1.31
C ALA A 241 23.22 -16.84 -1.92
N TYR A 242 22.98 -15.66 -1.34
CA TYR A 242 21.82 -14.82 -1.68
C TYR A 242 22.16 -13.58 -2.53
N TYR A 243 23.41 -13.50 -2.97
CA TYR A 243 23.90 -12.49 -3.92
C TYR A 243 25.14 -13.03 -4.63
N ASP A 244 25.39 -12.62 -5.87
CA ASP A 244 26.61 -13.03 -6.57
C ASP A 244 27.77 -12.07 -6.24
N SER A 245 28.51 -12.47 -5.21
CA SER A 245 29.67 -11.76 -4.67
C SER A 245 30.81 -11.60 -5.69
N LYS A 246 31.00 -12.54 -6.62
CA LYS A 246 32.08 -12.50 -7.61
C LYS A 246 31.84 -11.37 -8.60
N THR A 247 30.61 -11.29 -9.11
CA THR A 247 30.22 -10.22 -10.04
C THR A 247 30.22 -8.86 -9.34
N VAL A 248 29.69 -8.75 -8.12
CA VAL A 248 29.72 -7.49 -7.36
C VAL A 248 31.15 -7.01 -7.13
N LYS A 249 32.08 -7.90 -6.76
CA LYS A 249 33.49 -7.55 -6.56
C LYS A 249 34.14 -7.06 -7.86
N ARG A 250 33.94 -7.77 -8.97
CA ARG A 250 34.48 -7.38 -10.28
C ARG A 250 33.97 -6.02 -10.72
N VAL A 251 32.66 -5.79 -10.61
CA VAL A 251 32.02 -4.53 -10.95
C VAL A 251 32.51 -3.39 -10.06
N TRP A 252 32.62 -3.62 -8.76
CA TRP A 252 33.16 -2.64 -7.82
C TRP A 252 34.60 -2.23 -8.16
N GLU A 253 35.49 -3.20 -8.41
CA GLU A 253 36.88 -2.94 -8.80
C GLU A 253 36.98 -2.18 -10.13
N GLN A 254 36.16 -2.56 -11.11
CA GLN A 254 36.12 -1.91 -12.42
C GLN A 254 35.60 -0.48 -12.32
N MET A 255 34.49 -0.25 -11.62
CA MET A 255 33.91 1.07 -11.41
C MET A 255 34.88 2.01 -10.72
N ARG A 256 35.55 1.53 -9.66
CA ARG A 256 36.57 2.30 -8.93
C ARG A 256 37.76 2.66 -9.83
N LYS A 257 38.25 1.72 -10.64
CA LYS A 257 39.36 1.94 -11.57
C LYS A 257 39.01 2.96 -12.65
N VAL A 258 37.80 2.87 -13.22
CA VAL A 258 37.34 3.80 -14.25
C VAL A 258 37.09 5.19 -13.67
N ARG A 259 36.46 5.30 -12.49
CA ARG A 259 36.25 6.59 -11.81
C ARG A 259 37.56 7.30 -11.53
N LEU A 260 38.55 6.61 -10.94
CA LEU A 260 39.85 7.23 -10.64
C LEU A 260 40.58 7.71 -11.89
N ARG A 261 40.44 7.00 -13.02
CA ARG A 261 40.98 7.43 -14.31
C ARG A 261 40.26 8.67 -14.83
N ALA A 262 38.92 8.68 -14.76
CA ALA A 262 38.12 9.82 -15.17
C ALA A 262 38.41 11.07 -14.32
N GLU A 263 38.56 10.92 -12.99
CA GLU A 263 38.93 12.00 -12.06
C GLU A 263 40.33 12.56 -12.37
N ALA A 264 41.31 11.69 -12.62
CA ALA A 264 42.66 12.11 -12.98
C ALA A 264 42.70 12.88 -14.31
N GLN A 265 41.92 12.42 -15.28
CA GLN A 265 41.80 13.06 -16.60
C GLN A 265 41.05 14.40 -16.54
N GLU A 266 40.08 14.57 -15.66
CA GLU A 266 39.39 15.85 -15.46
C GLU A 266 40.30 16.90 -14.80
N GLY A 267 41.26 16.46 -13.97
CA GLY A 267 42.27 17.32 -13.36
C GLY A 267 43.44 17.74 -14.27
N SER A 268 43.67 17.03 -15.39
CA SER A 268 44.75 17.29 -16.35
C SER A 268 44.22 17.91 -17.65
N ASP A 269 44.67 19.10 -18.06
CA ASP A 269 44.25 19.82 -19.29
C ASP A 269 44.65 19.15 -20.64
N GLY A 270 45.06 17.87 -20.64
CA GLY A 270 45.58 17.18 -21.82
C GLY A 270 44.57 16.23 -22.50
N ALA A 271 44.47 16.36 -23.83
CA ALA A 271 43.86 15.45 -24.82
C ALA A 271 42.38 15.05 -24.63
N ASN A 272 41.50 15.69 -25.42
CA ASN A 272 40.04 15.51 -25.40
C ASN A 272 39.53 14.08 -25.70
N GLY A 273 40.29 13.25 -26.43
CA GLY A 273 39.83 11.94 -26.90
C GLY A 273 39.71 10.87 -25.81
N ASP A 274 40.75 10.73 -24.97
CA ASP A 274 40.76 9.71 -23.91
C ASP A 274 39.93 10.12 -22.68
N ARG A 275 39.69 11.43 -22.50
CA ARG A 275 38.87 11.99 -21.42
C ARG A 275 37.39 11.64 -21.58
N ALA A 276 36.86 11.70 -22.80
CA ALA A 276 35.48 11.33 -23.08
C ALA A 276 35.25 9.83 -22.82
N LYS A 277 36.20 8.98 -23.25
CA LYS A 277 36.09 7.53 -23.16
C LYS A 277 35.97 7.01 -21.72
N ALA A 278 36.78 7.50 -20.78
CA ALA A 278 36.72 7.03 -19.39
C ALA A 278 35.39 7.43 -18.69
N VAL A 279 34.85 8.60 -19.05
CA VAL A 279 33.56 9.08 -18.53
C VAL A 279 32.40 8.30 -19.16
N GLU A 280 32.47 7.99 -20.45
CA GLU A 280 31.52 7.12 -21.15
C GLU A 280 31.53 5.70 -20.60
N ASP A 281 32.70 5.12 -20.35
CA ASP A 281 32.84 3.80 -19.70
C ASP A 281 32.19 3.81 -18.30
N LEU A 282 32.38 4.89 -17.53
CA LEU A 282 31.77 5.03 -16.21
C LEU A 282 30.24 5.16 -16.31
N LYS A 283 29.75 5.95 -17.27
CA LYS A 283 28.33 6.10 -17.58
C LYS A 283 27.71 4.74 -17.90
N ALA A 284 28.30 3.99 -18.82
CA ALA A 284 27.82 2.66 -19.21
C ALA A 284 27.78 1.67 -18.03
N LEU A 285 28.80 1.71 -17.16
CA LEU A 285 28.82 0.89 -15.94
C LEU A 285 27.70 1.27 -14.98
N ILE A 286 27.45 2.56 -14.76
CA ILE A 286 26.38 3.02 -13.87
C ILE A 286 25.01 2.63 -14.41
N GLU A 287 24.76 2.78 -15.70
CA GLU A 287 23.51 2.32 -16.34
C GLU A 287 23.30 0.80 -16.21
N ALA A 288 24.38 0.02 -16.28
CA ALA A 288 24.31 -1.43 -16.12
C ALA A 288 24.06 -1.86 -14.66
N CYS A 289 24.65 -1.14 -13.69
CA CYS A 289 24.71 -1.57 -12.29
C CYS A 289 23.61 -0.98 -11.41
N VAL A 290 23.11 0.23 -11.73
CA VAL A 290 22.07 0.89 -10.93
C VAL A 290 20.69 0.44 -11.40
N LYS A 291 20.37 -0.80 -11.04
CA LYS A 291 19.09 -1.47 -11.31
C LYS A 291 18.48 -1.97 -10.01
N ASN A 292 17.15 -2.17 -10.00
CA ASN A 292 16.47 -2.76 -8.85
C ASN A 292 17.09 -4.13 -8.49
N ASN A 293 17.53 -4.28 -7.23
CA ASN A 293 18.17 -5.48 -6.70
C ASN A 293 19.29 -6.08 -7.59
N PHE A 294 20.17 -5.23 -8.13
CA PHE A 294 21.32 -5.66 -8.95
C PHE A 294 22.10 -6.80 -8.27
N VAL A 295 22.15 -7.97 -8.92
CA VAL A 295 22.95 -9.14 -8.47
C VAL A 295 22.61 -9.59 -7.03
N GLY A 296 21.43 -9.22 -6.51
CA GLY A 296 20.99 -9.58 -5.16
C GLY A 296 21.53 -8.70 -4.02
N VAL A 297 22.16 -7.54 -4.31
CA VAL A 297 22.74 -6.65 -3.27
C VAL A 297 21.70 -6.06 -2.31
N GLU A 298 20.43 -6.03 -2.71
CA GLU A 298 19.30 -5.53 -1.91
C GLU A 298 18.49 -6.67 -1.28
N ASN A 299 19.01 -7.89 -1.26
CA ASN A 299 18.33 -9.00 -0.62
C ASN A 299 18.25 -8.79 0.90
N SER A 300 17.04 -8.84 1.45
CA SER A 300 16.78 -8.67 2.89
C SER A 300 17.54 -9.69 3.77
N ARG A 301 17.92 -10.85 3.22
CA ARG A 301 18.71 -11.88 3.90
C ARG A 301 20.15 -11.45 4.20
N LEU A 302 20.71 -10.51 3.45
CA LEU A 302 22.03 -9.94 3.75
C LEU A 302 21.97 -9.13 5.05
N TYR A 303 20.91 -8.34 5.20
CA TYR A 303 20.73 -7.50 6.38
C TYR A 303 20.12 -8.25 7.57
N SER A 304 19.73 -9.53 7.42
CA SER A 304 19.22 -10.34 8.53
C SER A 304 20.31 -11.07 9.30
N GLN A 305 21.57 -11.03 8.88
CA GLN A 305 22.64 -11.76 9.57
C GLN A 305 23.34 -10.97 10.68
N THR A 306 23.21 -9.64 10.67
CA THR A 306 23.78 -8.74 11.69
C THR A 306 22.67 -7.92 12.34
N TYR A 307 22.91 -7.34 13.52
CA TYR A 307 22.00 -6.36 14.10
C TYR A 307 22.14 -5.01 13.41
N TYR A 308 23.36 -4.62 13.03
CA TYR A 308 23.63 -3.39 12.30
C TYR A 308 24.50 -3.61 11.06
N GLY A 309 23.96 -3.25 9.89
CA GLY A 309 24.69 -3.22 8.63
C GLY A 309 24.52 -4.47 7.76
N THR A 310 25.46 -4.63 6.84
CA THR A 310 25.53 -5.73 5.87
C THR A 310 27.00 -6.12 5.66
N LYS A 311 27.27 -6.97 4.66
CA LYS A 311 28.63 -7.34 4.24
C LYS A 311 29.43 -6.12 3.79
N ASN A 312 30.74 -6.13 4.06
CA ASN A 312 31.62 -5.01 3.71
C ASN A 312 31.70 -4.81 2.19
N LEU A 313 31.71 -5.88 1.40
CA LEU A 313 31.68 -5.79 -0.07
C LEU A 313 30.44 -5.05 -0.58
N VAL A 314 29.25 -5.38 -0.07
CA VAL A 314 28.00 -4.73 -0.45
C VAL A 314 28.01 -3.24 -0.06
N GLN A 315 28.52 -2.93 1.15
CA GLN A 315 28.64 -1.54 1.59
C GLN A 315 29.61 -0.75 0.70
N ASN A 316 30.78 -1.31 0.39
CA ASN A 316 31.79 -0.69 -0.49
C ASN A 316 31.25 -0.46 -1.90
N PHE A 317 30.48 -1.40 -2.45
CA PHE A 317 29.83 -1.24 -3.75
C PHE A 317 28.85 -0.06 -3.75
N ILE A 318 27.98 0.04 -2.73
CA ILE A 318 27.00 1.14 -2.63
C ILE A 318 27.71 2.50 -2.47
N ASP A 319 28.77 2.55 -1.68
CA ASP A 319 29.56 3.78 -1.47
C ASP A 319 30.34 4.18 -2.74
N GLU A 320 30.78 3.22 -3.55
CA GLU A 320 31.42 3.47 -4.84
C GLU A 320 30.42 3.94 -5.91
N VAL A 321 29.22 3.35 -5.96
CA VAL A 321 28.12 3.81 -6.83
C VAL A 321 27.74 5.25 -6.49
N GLU A 322 27.62 5.57 -5.20
CA GLU A 322 27.35 6.93 -4.74
C GLU A 322 28.44 7.91 -5.22
N SER A 323 29.71 7.55 -5.03
CA SER A 323 30.85 8.39 -5.42
C SER A 323 30.90 8.60 -6.93
N SER A 324 30.61 7.55 -7.70
CA SER A 324 30.57 7.59 -9.17
C SER A 324 29.42 8.45 -9.70
N ILE A 325 28.22 8.36 -9.12
CA ILE A 325 27.10 9.23 -9.49
C ILE A 325 27.41 10.70 -9.16
N LYS A 326 27.99 10.98 -7.98
CA LYS A 326 28.41 12.33 -7.61
C LYS A 326 29.45 12.92 -8.57
N PHE A 327 30.36 12.08 -9.07
CA PHE A 327 31.31 12.48 -10.10
C PHE A 327 30.57 12.83 -11.40
N LEU A 328 29.75 11.92 -11.94
CA LEU A 328 28.99 12.13 -13.19
C LEU A 328 28.08 13.37 -13.16
N LEU A 329 27.54 13.73 -12.00
CA LEU A 329 26.80 14.97 -11.80
C LEU A 329 27.67 16.21 -12.07
N ARG A 330 28.89 16.23 -11.51
CA ARG A 330 29.81 17.38 -11.52
C ARG A 330 30.62 17.48 -12.81
N THR A 331 30.88 16.37 -13.47
CA THR A 331 31.78 16.29 -14.61
C THR A 331 31.35 17.21 -15.75
N LYS A 332 32.28 17.97 -16.33
CA LYS A 332 31.99 18.87 -17.47
C LYS A 332 32.09 18.19 -18.84
N SER A 333 32.62 16.97 -18.88
CA SER A 333 32.84 16.21 -20.11
C SER A 333 31.55 15.68 -20.76
N LEU A 334 30.44 15.57 -20.02
CA LEU A 334 29.14 15.14 -20.55
C LEU A 334 28.24 16.35 -20.80
N ASP A 335 27.57 16.36 -21.94
CA ASP A 335 26.57 17.37 -22.23
C ASP A 335 25.34 17.22 -21.31
N THR A 336 24.59 18.31 -21.15
CA THR A 336 23.40 18.35 -20.29
C THR A 336 22.33 17.37 -20.76
N GLU A 337 22.17 17.19 -22.07
CA GLU A 337 21.22 16.22 -22.65
C GLU A 337 21.64 14.77 -22.38
N GLU A 338 22.94 14.46 -22.47
CA GLU A 338 23.45 13.13 -22.17
C GLU A 338 23.28 12.77 -20.69
N LYS A 339 23.51 13.73 -19.79
CA LYS A 339 23.23 13.56 -18.37
C LYS A 339 21.73 13.37 -18.12
N ARG A 340 20.87 14.11 -18.82
CA ARG A 340 19.41 13.96 -18.72
C ARG A 340 18.98 12.55 -19.11
N LEU A 341 19.47 12.02 -20.22
CA LEU A 341 19.17 10.65 -20.69
C LEU A 341 19.68 9.59 -19.70
N LEU A 342 20.91 9.74 -19.21
CA LEU A 342 21.48 8.88 -18.18
C LEU A 342 20.58 8.81 -16.94
N PHE A 343 20.25 9.96 -16.34
CA PHE A 343 19.45 9.98 -15.12
C PHE A 343 17.99 9.56 -15.36
N LYS A 344 17.44 9.78 -16.58
CA LYS A 344 16.13 9.23 -16.97
C LYS A 344 16.17 7.69 -16.97
N HIS A 345 17.17 7.07 -17.60
CA HIS A 345 17.31 5.62 -17.67
C HIS A 345 17.57 5.00 -16.29
N VAL A 346 18.51 5.57 -15.52
CA VAL A 346 18.84 5.08 -14.18
C VAL A 346 17.62 5.20 -13.25
N TYR A 347 16.87 6.30 -13.31
CA TYR A 347 15.66 6.47 -12.52
C TYR A 347 14.58 5.44 -12.87
N ALA A 348 14.38 5.15 -14.17
CA ALA A 348 13.43 4.14 -14.63
C ALA A 348 13.80 2.74 -14.13
N ASN A 349 15.08 2.36 -14.22
CA ASN A 349 15.57 1.03 -13.84
C ASN A 349 15.71 0.82 -12.32
N TYR A 350 16.10 1.85 -11.59
CA TYR A 350 16.26 1.76 -10.14
C TYR A 350 14.88 1.76 -9.47
N GLY A 351 14.01 2.72 -9.83
CA GLY A 351 12.70 2.93 -9.21
C GLY A 351 12.78 3.60 -7.84
N ARG A 352 11.61 3.94 -7.29
CA ARG A 352 11.45 4.72 -6.06
C ARG A 352 11.20 3.86 -4.82
N THR A 353 11.41 4.49 -3.67
CA THR A 353 11.03 3.97 -2.37
C THR A 353 9.68 4.54 -1.91
N ALA A 354 8.80 3.68 -1.38
CA ALA A 354 7.55 4.10 -0.74
C ALA A 354 7.45 3.63 0.72
N LEU A 355 6.88 4.48 1.58
CA LEU A 355 6.46 4.14 2.93
C LEU A 355 4.98 3.75 2.93
N CYS A 356 4.67 2.51 3.31
CA CYS A 356 3.32 1.98 3.37
C CYS A 356 2.87 1.78 4.83
N LEU A 357 1.86 2.53 5.25
CA LEU A 357 1.27 2.46 6.58
C LEU A 357 -0.05 1.67 6.52
N SER A 358 -0.02 0.45 7.04
CA SER A 358 -1.19 -0.44 7.08
C SER A 358 -2.25 0.02 8.07
N GLY A 359 -3.48 -0.46 7.87
CA GLY A 359 -4.56 -0.37 8.85
C GLY A 359 -4.24 -1.04 10.20
N GLY A 360 -5.17 -0.90 11.16
CA GLY A 360 -5.04 -1.55 12.47
C GLY A 360 -5.75 -0.86 13.64
N ALA A 361 -6.74 0.01 13.37
CA ALA A 361 -7.42 0.81 14.39
C ALA A 361 -6.41 1.56 15.30
N ALA A 362 -6.54 1.51 16.64
CA ALA A 362 -5.61 2.20 17.54
C ALA A 362 -4.15 1.73 17.41
N PHE A 363 -3.87 0.55 16.85
CA PHE A 363 -2.49 0.11 16.61
C PHE A 363 -1.80 0.97 15.54
N ALA A 364 -2.54 1.74 14.73
CA ALA A 364 -1.98 2.70 13.80
C ALA A 364 -1.08 3.75 14.49
N TYR A 365 -1.25 4.02 15.78
CA TYR A 365 -0.41 4.97 16.51
C TYR A 365 1.04 4.50 16.70
N TYR A 366 1.34 3.20 16.52
CA TYR A 366 2.72 2.74 16.43
C TYR A 366 3.46 3.31 15.21
N HIS A 367 2.74 3.62 14.12
CA HIS A 367 3.33 4.24 12.93
C HIS A 367 3.96 5.59 13.24
N ILE A 368 3.45 6.33 14.23
CA ILE A 368 4.00 7.61 14.68
C ILE A 368 5.46 7.42 15.10
N GLY A 369 5.78 6.32 15.80
CA GLY A 369 7.15 5.97 16.18
C GLY A 369 8.03 5.59 14.99
N VAL A 370 7.49 4.84 14.03
CA VAL A 370 8.22 4.46 12.80
C VAL A 370 8.56 5.68 11.96
N VAL A 371 7.57 6.55 11.74
CA VAL A 371 7.74 7.83 11.04
C VAL A 371 8.74 8.71 11.79
N ARG A 372 8.64 8.79 13.13
CA ARG A 372 9.58 9.57 13.94
C ARG A 372 11.01 9.10 13.73
N ALA A 373 11.26 7.79 13.71
CA ALA A 373 12.59 7.25 13.46
C ALA A 373 13.11 7.57 12.05
N LEU A 374 12.25 7.51 11.03
CA LEU A 374 12.60 7.89 9.66
C LEU A 374 12.88 9.39 9.53
N VAL A 375 12.07 10.25 10.16
CA VAL A 375 12.26 11.71 10.13
C VAL A 375 13.51 12.14 10.91
N ASP A 376 13.74 11.55 12.09
CA ASP A 376 14.94 11.83 12.91
C ASP A 376 16.23 11.45 12.18
N ALA A 377 16.19 10.36 11.38
CA ALA A 377 17.34 9.89 10.58
C ALA A 377 17.45 10.54 9.20
N ASP A 378 16.51 11.43 8.82
CA ASP A 378 16.37 11.97 7.47
C ASP A 378 16.26 10.87 6.40
N LEU A 379 15.43 9.85 6.64
CA LEU A 379 15.20 8.68 5.78
C LEU A 379 13.72 8.50 5.40
N LEU A 380 12.91 9.54 5.56
CA LEU A 380 11.51 9.50 5.14
C LEU A 380 11.44 9.53 3.59
N PRO A 381 10.80 8.54 2.94
CA PRO A 381 10.59 8.56 1.49
C PRO A 381 9.55 9.60 1.06
N ASP A 382 9.61 10.02 -0.20
CA ASP A 382 8.66 10.99 -0.76
C ASP A 382 7.30 10.37 -1.09
N VAL A 383 7.24 9.07 -1.42
CA VAL A 383 5.99 8.35 -1.67
C VAL A 383 5.48 7.75 -0.37
N ILE A 384 4.31 8.20 0.07
CA ILE A 384 3.66 7.74 1.30
C ILE A 384 2.29 7.18 0.94
N THR A 385 2.00 5.96 1.37
CA THR A 385 0.67 5.36 1.26
C THR A 385 0.14 5.01 2.64
N GLY A 386 -1.17 5.16 2.82
CA GLY A 386 -1.83 4.71 4.03
C GLY A 386 -3.22 4.16 3.76
N THR A 387 -3.63 3.22 4.60
CA THR A 387 -4.96 2.60 4.58
C THR A 387 -5.57 2.68 5.97
N SER A 388 -6.87 3.02 6.08
CA SER A 388 -7.58 3.10 7.36
C SER A 388 -6.86 4.02 8.37
N GLY A 389 -6.61 3.55 9.60
CA GLY A 389 -5.80 4.30 10.58
C GLY A 389 -4.38 4.68 10.09
N GLY A 390 -3.79 3.91 9.18
CA GLY A 390 -2.54 4.26 8.52
C GLY A 390 -2.67 5.45 7.57
N ALA A 391 -3.83 5.65 6.95
CA ALA A 391 -4.13 6.81 6.10
C ALA A 391 -4.16 8.12 6.91
N LEU A 392 -4.67 8.07 8.15
CA LEU A 392 -4.67 9.20 9.06
C LEU A 392 -3.24 9.67 9.39
N VAL A 393 -2.35 8.73 9.73
CA VAL A 393 -0.94 9.03 9.99
C VAL A 393 -0.23 9.46 8.71
N ALA A 394 -0.49 8.81 7.57
CA ALA A 394 0.08 9.20 6.28
C ALA A 394 -0.31 10.64 5.89
N ALA A 395 -1.56 11.03 6.12
CA ALA A 395 -2.05 12.37 5.86
C ALA A 395 -1.39 13.43 6.77
N LEU A 396 -1.18 13.11 8.05
CA LEU A 396 -0.40 13.97 8.96
C LEU A 396 1.01 14.22 8.41
N VAL A 397 1.67 13.16 7.92
CA VAL A 397 3.03 13.23 7.39
C VAL A 397 3.09 14.00 6.07
N ALA A 398 2.16 13.75 5.15
CA ALA A 398 2.18 14.37 3.83
C ALA A 398 1.75 15.85 3.82
N THR A 399 1.01 16.33 4.82
CA THR A 399 0.54 17.73 4.90
C THR A 399 1.51 18.67 5.60
N ARG A 400 2.59 18.15 6.21
CA ARG A 400 3.50 18.90 7.08
C ARG A 400 4.96 18.66 6.77
N THR A 401 5.81 19.68 6.93
CA THR A 401 7.25 19.58 6.64
C THR A 401 7.98 18.71 7.69
N ASN A 402 9.21 18.25 7.39
CA ASN A 402 9.99 17.44 8.34
C ASN A 402 10.20 18.15 9.69
N ASP A 403 10.35 19.48 9.70
CA ASP A 403 10.56 20.26 10.92
C ASP A 403 9.27 20.45 11.73
N GLU A 404 8.13 20.60 11.06
CA GLU A 404 6.81 20.58 11.71
C GLU A 404 6.56 19.20 12.35
N LEU A 405 6.87 18.11 11.64
CA LEU A 405 6.70 16.74 12.13
C LEU A 405 7.57 16.44 13.36
N LYS A 406 8.83 16.89 13.40
CA LYS A 406 9.70 16.70 14.58
C LYS A 406 9.11 17.29 15.86
N LYS A 407 8.34 18.38 15.74
CA LYS A 407 7.65 19.03 16.87
C LYS A 407 6.34 18.34 17.23
N LEU A 408 5.65 17.76 16.25
CA LEU A 408 4.32 17.13 16.43
C LEU A 408 4.36 15.67 16.87
N LEU A 409 5.38 14.91 16.46
CA LEU A 409 5.51 13.49 16.76
C LEU A 409 6.06 13.27 18.18
N ILE A 410 5.32 13.78 19.18
CA ILE A 410 5.62 13.74 20.62
C ILE A 410 4.41 13.17 21.41
N PRO A 411 4.59 12.71 22.66
CA PRO A 411 3.52 12.15 23.49
C PRO A 411 2.30 13.06 23.67
N ALA A 412 2.48 14.38 23.70
CA ALA A 412 1.38 15.35 23.78
C ALA A 412 0.35 15.20 22.64
N LEU A 413 0.72 14.59 21.50
CA LEU A 413 -0.19 14.30 20.38
C LEU A 413 -1.42 13.48 20.81
N ALA A 414 -1.35 12.74 21.92
CA ALA A 414 -2.48 12.05 22.52
C ALA A 414 -3.69 12.96 22.76
N HIS A 415 -3.48 14.24 23.12
CA HIS A 415 -4.56 15.20 23.32
C HIS A 415 -5.38 15.51 22.05
N ARG A 416 -4.85 15.19 20.86
CA ARG A 416 -5.54 15.34 19.57
C ARG A 416 -6.06 14.00 19.02
N ILE A 417 -5.82 12.91 19.75
CA ILE A 417 -6.37 11.59 19.46
C ILE A 417 -7.57 11.40 20.39
N ASP A 418 -8.71 11.95 20.02
CA ASP A 418 -9.93 11.90 20.82
C ASP A 418 -11.07 11.16 20.12
N ALA A 419 -10.82 10.51 18.98
CA ALA A 419 -11.82 9.92 18.08
C ALA A 419 -12.80 8.93 18.76
N CYS A 420 -12.41 8.30 19.88
CA CYS A 420 -13.22 7.37 20.66
C CYS A 420 -13.81 7.96 21.96
N SER A 421 -13.86 9.29 22.09
CA SER A 421 -14.25 9.98 23.33
C SER A 421 -15.72 9.83 23.76
N GLU A 422 -16.62 9.38 22.87
CA GLU A 422 -18.04 9.24 23.20
C GLU A 422 -18.31 8.08 24.19
N PRO A 423 -19.12 8.30 25.23
CA PRO A 423 -19.47 7.24 26.16
C PRO A 423 -20.42 6.21 25.53
N ILE A 424 -20.44 4.99 26.10
CA ILE A 424 -21.28 3.87 25.63
C ILE A 424 -22.75 4.23 25.55
N SER A 425 -23.24 5.06 26.47
CA SER A 425 -24.62 5.56 26.49
C SER A 425 -25.01 6.36 25.24
N VAL A 426 -24.03 6.98 24.54
CA VAL A 426 -24.26 7.80 23.35
C VAL A 426 -24.10 6.98 22.09
N TRP A 427 -23.00 6.23 21.97
CA TRP A 427 -22.70 5.50 20.73
C TRP A 427 -23.51 4.20 20.60
N PHE A 428 -23.88 3.51 21.68
CA PHE A 428 -24.61 2.24 21.58
C PHE A 428 -26.03 2.42 20.99
N PRO A 429 -26.84 3.41 21.42
CA PRO A 429 -28.13 3.68 20.77
C PRO A 429 -27.98 4.08 19.30
N ARG A 430 -26.88 4.77 18.93
CA ARG A 430 -26.58 5.10 17.53
C ARG A 430 -26.26 3.84 16.74
N TRP A 431 -25.34 3.02 17.23
CA TRP A 431 -24.97 1.74 16.62
C TRP A 431 -26.17 0.82 16.41
N TRP A 432 -27.09 0.75 17.37
CA TRP A 432 -28.31 -0.02 17.24
C TRP A 432 -29.27 0.50 16.14
N LYS A 433 -29.30 1.82 15.90
CA LYS A 433 -30.20 2.45 14.92
C LYS A 433 -29.60 2.53 13.52
N SER A 434 -28.33 2.94 13.42
CA SER A 434 -27.65 3.27 12.16
C SER A 434 -26.51 2.32 11.83
N GLY A 435 -26.21 1.31 12.65
CA GLY A 435 -25.11 0.37 12.41
C GLY A 435 -23.70 0.97 12.57
N ALA A 436 -23.57 2.25 12.90
CA ALA A 436 -22.28 2.92 13.09
C ALA A 436 -22.05 3.29 14.56
N ARG A 437 -20.84 3.03 15.03
CA ARG A 437 -20.36 3.50 16.32
C ARG A 437 -20.09 5.00 16.29
N PHE A 438 -19.40 5.48 15.26
CA PHE A 438 -18.96 6.87 15.15
C PHE A 438 -19.86 7.72 14.24
N ASP A 439 -19.90 9.02 14.50
CA ASP A 439 -20.54 10.00 13.63
C ASP A 439 -19.56 10.50 12.57
N SER A 440 -19.92 10.37 11.30
CA SER A 440 -19.10 10.77 10.16
C SER A 440 -18.76 12.25 10.16
N VAL A 441 -19.68 13.13 10.58
CA VAL A 441 -19.46 14.59 10.57
C VAL A 441 -18.51 15.02 11.69
N ASP A 442 -18.63 14.41 12.86
CA ASP A 442 -17.71 14.66 13.98
C ASP A 442 -16.30 14.14 13.68
N TRP A 443 -16.19 12.94 13.07
CA TRP A 443 -14.91 12.44 12.58
C TRP A 443 -14.29 13.30 11.48
N ALA A 444 -15.10 13.88 10.59
CA ALA A 444 -14.60 14.82 9.58
C ALA A 444 -14.01 16.07 10.24
N ARG A 445 -14.72 16.65 11.23
CA ARG A 445 -14.25 17.80 12.01
C ARG A 445 -12.90 17.51 12.66
N ARG A 446 -12.77 16.36 13.34
CA ARG A 446 -11.52 15.95 14.02
C ARG A 446 -10.40 15.66 13.01
N GLY A 447 -10.71 14.98 11.91
CA GLY A 447 -9.79 14.69 10.81
C GLY A 447 -9.23 15.94 10.12
N GLY A 448 -9.94 17.07 10.20
CA GLY A 448 -9.47 18.37 9.73
C GLY A 448 -8.15 18.82 10.33
N TRP A 449 -7.93 18.59 11.62
CA TRP A 449 -6.66 18.97 12.25
C TRP A 449 -5.49 18.14 11.70
N TRP A 450 -5.72 16.84 11.47
CA TRP A 450 -4.72 15.92 10.91
C TRP A 450 -4.32 16.30 9.47
N THR A 451 -5.25 16.90 8.72
CA THR A 451 -5.09 17.22 7.29
C THR A 451 -4.83 18.70 7.00
N ARG A 452 -4.74 19.55 8.03
CA ARG A 452 -4.67 21.02 7.91
C ARG A 452 -5.88 21.63 7.17
N GLY A 453 -7.07 21.15 7.49
CA GLY A 453 -8.33 21.64 6.94
C GLY A 453 -8.76 20.84 5.73
N SER A 454 -9.53 21.46 4.84
CA SER A 454 -9.97 20.84 3.57
C SER A 454 -8.90 20.90 2.49
N MET A 455 -7.67 20.51 2.86
CA MET A 455 -6.53 20.44 1.94
C MET A 455 -6.73 19.31 0.92
N THR A 456 -6.43 19.59 -0.34
CA THR A 456 -6.51 18.57 -1.41
C THR A 456 -5.19 17.81 -1.58
N PHE A 457 -5.23 16.68 -2.29
CA PHE A 457 -4.01 15.90 -2.60
C PHE A 457 -2.99 16.74 -3.39
N ARG A 458 -3.46 17.57 -4.32
CA ARG A 458 -2.64 18.53 -5.06
C ARG A 458 -1.99 19.56 -4.14
N GLU A 459 -2.78 20.22 -3.29
CA GLU A 459 -2.28 21.27 -2.37
C GLU A 459 -1.24 20.72 -1.39
N ALA A 460 -1.45 19.49 -0.87
CA ALA A 460 -0.48 18.83 0.01
C ALA A 460 0.84 18.50 -0.70
N TYR A 461 0.75 18.05 -1.96
CA TYR A 461 1.92 17.78 -2.79
C TYR A 461 2.70 19.05 -3.11
N GLU A 462 2.03 20.15 -3.49
CA GLU A 462 2.68 21.44 -3.77
C GLU A 462 3.38 22.02 -2.53
N ARG A 463 2.80 21.82 -1.33
CA ARG A 463 3.38 22.29 -0.07
C ARG A 463 4.63 21.52 0.34
N THR A 464 4.59 20.19 0.30
CA THR A 464 5.64 19.35 0.91
C THR A 464 6.52 18.60 -0.09
N GLY A 465 6.08 18.48 -1.34
CA GLY A 465 6.69 17.61 -2.35
C GLY A 465 6.43 16.11 -2.14
N ARG A 466 5.70 15.72 -1.08
CA ARG A 466 5.41 14.32 -0.76
C ARG A 466 4.12 13.85 -1.42
N ILE A 467 4.18 12.64 -1.97
CA ILE A 467 3.10 12.01 -2.70
C ILE A 467 2.28 11.19 -1.72
N LEU A 468 1.10 11.69 -1.35
CA LEU A 468 0.14 10.97 -0.53
C LEU A 468 -0.73 10.04 -1.38
N ASN A 469 -0.87 8.81 -0.93
CA ASN A 469 -1.74 7.80 -1.51
C ASN A 469 -2.68 7.23 -0.44
N VAL A 470 -3.98 7.22 -0.73
CA VAL A 470 -5.00 6.66 0.17
C VAL A 470 -5.88 5.68 -0.61
N THR A 471 -6.01 4.46 -0.10
CA THR A 471 -6.84 3.41 -0.71
C THR A 471 -8.29 3.57 -0.29
N CYS A 472 -9.21 3.60 -1.26
CA CYS A 472 -10.64 3.67 -1.03
C CYS A 472 -11.33 2.55 -1.82
N VAL A 473 -12.19 1.78 -1.14
CA VAL A 473 -12.97 0.70 -1.75
C VAL A 473 -14.39 1.22 -1.98
N PRO A 474 -14.97 1.14 -3.19
CA PRO A 474 -16.35 1.53 -3.40
C PRO A 474 -17.30 0.62 -2.63
N ALA A 475 -18.47 1.13 -2.24
CA ALA A 475 -19.48 0.35 -1.53
C ALA A 475 -20.05 -0.78 -2.39
N ASP A 476 -20.08 -0.59 -3.71
CA ASP A 476 -20.45 -1.57 -4.72
C ASP A 476 -19.32 -2.61 -4.91
N PRO A 477 -19.62 -3.93 -4.78
CA PRO A 477 -18.61 -4.98 -4.94
C PRO A 477 -17.97 -5.06 -6.33
N HIS A 478 -18.70 -4.69 -7.39
CA HIS A 478 -18.23 -4.84 -8.77
C HIS A 478 -17.32 -3.69 -9.20
N SER A 479 -17.40 -2.54 -8.53
CA SER A 479 -16.58 -1.38 -8.81
C SER A 479 -15.11 -1.60 -8.36
N PRO A 480 -14.11 -1.13 -9.14
CA PRO A 480 -12.70 -1.30 -8.80
C PRO A 480 -12.29 -0.41 -7.62
N THR A 481 -11.24 -0.80 -6.89
CA THR A 481 -10.66 0.04 -5.84
C THR A 481 -9.93 1.23 -6.45
N ILE A 482 -10.04 2.39 -5.81
CA ILE A 482 -9.34 3.60 -6.25
C ILE A 482 -8.21 3.91 -5.27
N LEU A 483 -7.04 4.24 -5.82
CA LEU A 483 -5.94 4.83 -5.07
C LEU A 483 -5.98 6.35 -5.26
N CYS A 484 -6.50 7.06 -4.26
CA CYS A 484 -6.57 8.52 -4.27
C CYS A 484 -5.17 9.11 -4.09
N ASN A 485 -4.74 9.93 -5.04
CA ASN A 485 -3.46 10.62 -5.04
C ASN A 485 -3.53 11.90 -5.89
N TYR A 486 -2.43 12.65 -5.97
CA TYR A 486 -2.43 13.93 -6.71
C TYR A 486 -2.53 13.78 -8.25
N LEU A 487 -2.30 12.58 -8.82
CA LEU A 487 -2.46 12.29 -10.25
C LEU A 487 -3.88 11.84 -10.57
N THR A 488 -4.42 10.91 -9.77
CA THR A 488 -5.72 10.26 -10.01
C THR A 488 -6.89 11.10 -9.48
N SER A 489 -6.71 11.79 -8.37
CA SER A 489 -7.74 12.60 -7.70
C SER A 489 -7.16 13.87 -7.07
N PRO A 490 -6.56 14.78 -7.87
CA PRO A 490 -5.85 15.97 -7.38
C PRO A 490 -6.70 16.87 -6.48
N ASP A 491 -7.96 17.06 -6.84
CA ASP A 491 -8.85 18.03 -6.20
C ASP A 491 -9.71 17.37 -5.10
N CYS A 492 -9.49 16.08 -4.83
CA CYS A 492 -10.12 15.36 -3.73
C CYS A 492 -9.56 15.84 -2.38
N VAL A 493 -10.45 16.03 -1.41
CA VAL A 493 -10.12 16.50 -0.07
C VAL A 493 -9.61 15.34 0.79
N ILE A 494 -8.44 15.52 1.39
CA ILE A 494 -7.71 14.43 2.05
C ILE A 494 -8.50 13.84 3.23
N TRP A 495 -9.13 14.66 4.08
CA TRP A 495 -9.88 14.13 5.23
C TRP A 495 -11.05 13.26 4.79
N SER A 496 -11.71 13.57 3.67
CA SER A 496 -12.81 12.75 3.14
C SER A 496 -12.32 11.38 2.65
N ALA A 497 -11.14 11.34 2.02
CA ALA A 497 -10.48 10.11 1.61
C ALA A 497 -10.01 9.28 2.81
N VAL A 498 -9.47 9.91 3.86
CA VAL A 498 -9.08 9.22 5.10
C VAL A 498 -10.30 8.61 5.79
N LEU A 499 -11.42 9.35 5.88
CA LEU A 499 -12.68 8.83 6.43
C LEU A 499 -13.23 7.65 5.63
N ALA A 500 -13.22 7.76 4.30
CA ALA A 500 -13.60 6.67 3.39
C ALA A 500 -12.73 5.43 3.62
N SER A 501 -11.42 5.63 3.68
CA SER A 501 -10.45 4.56 3.93
C SER A 501 -10.58 3.95 5.33
N ALA A 502 -11.19 4.63 6.30
CA ALA A 502 -11.43 4.13 7.66
C ALA A 502 -12.88 3.66 7.91
N ALA A 503 -13.73 3.65 6.87
CA ALA A 503 -15.14 3.28 6.97
C ALA A 503 -15.35 1.76 7.03
N VAL A 504 -14.98 1.16 8.17
CA VAL A 504 -15.20 -0.27 8.45
C VAL A 504 -16.67 -0.51 8.79
N PRO A 505 -17.34 -1.50 8.16
CA PRO A 505 -18.71 -1.86 8.49
C PRO A 505 -18.87 -2.16 10.00
N GLY A 506 -19.87 -1.54 10.64
CA GLY A 506 -20.11 -1.65 12.08
C GLY A 506 -19.40 -0.59 12.94
N ILE A 507 -18.39 0.10 12.39
CA ILE A 507 -17.65 1.18 13.07
C ILE A 507 -18.10 2.53 12.52
N LEU A 508 -17.99 2.71 11.21
CA LEU A 508 -18.36 3.92 10.48
C LEU A 508 -19.09 3.53 9.20
N ASN A 509 -20.19 4.22 8.91
CA ASN A 509 -20.96 3.95 7.69
C ASN A 509 -20.19 4.40 6.44
N PRO A 510 -20.50 3.83 5.26
CA PRO A 510 -19.87 4.25 4.00
C PRO A 510 -20.04 5.76 3.77
N VAL A 511 -18.94 6.45 3.44
CA VAL A 511 -18.91 7.91 3.27
C VAL A 511 -18.68 8.33 1.82
N VAL A 512 -19.01 9.57 1.48
CA VAL A 512 -18.80 10.13 0.14
C VAL A 512 -17.45 10.85 0.11
N LEU A 513 -16.69 10.70 -0.99
CA LEU A 513 -15.50 11.49 -1.23
C LEU A 513 -15.88 12.92 -1.60
N MET A 514 -15.19 13.92 -1.07
CA MET A 514 -15.42 15.32 -1.38
C MET A 514 -14.33 15.85 -2.30
N MET A 515 -14.69 16.68 -3.27
CA MET A 515 -13.79 17.43 -4.13
C MET A 515 -13.97 18.93 -3.93
N LYS A 516 -12.86 19.66 -4.05
CA LYS A 516 -12.84 21.10 -4.02
C LYS A 516 -13.04 21.64 -5.44
N GLN A 517 -14.06 22.46 -5.64
CA GLN A 517 -14.30 23.12 -6.91
C GLN A 517 -13.34 24.29 -7.11
N ARG A 518 -13.32 24.85 -8.33
CA ARG A 518 -12.54 26.06 -8.66
C ARG A 518 -12.91 27.24 -7.77
N ASP A 519 -14.17 27.31 -7.36
CA ASP A 519 -14.72 28.36 -6.49
C ASP A 519 -14.32 28.19 -5.01
N GLY A 520 -13.59 27.12 -4.68
CA GLY A 520 -13.18 26.79 -3.32
C GLY A 520 -14.22 26.02 -2.51
N THR A 521 -15.45 25.89 -3.00
CA THR A 521 -16.53 25.14 -2.36
C THR A 521 -16.37 23.63 -2.51
N LEU A 522 -16.90 22.86 -1.55
CA LEU A 522 -16.87 21.40 -1.62
C LEU A 522 -18.11 20.81 -2.28
N ALA A 523 -17.90 19.84 -3.16
CA ALA A 523 -18.93 19.01 -3.77
C ALA A 523 -18.58 17.52 -3.68
N PRO A 524 -19.56 16.61 -3.80
CA PRO A 524 -19.27 15.18 -3.89
C PRO A 524 -18.43 14.87 -5.13
N TYR A 525 -17.49 13.94 -5.00
CA TYR A 525 -16.67 13.45 -6.10
C TYR A 525 -17.53 12.78 -7.19
N SER A 526 -17.14 12.94 -8.45
CA SER A 526 -17.96 12.84 -9.68
C SER A 526 -18.63 11.49 -10.00
N PHE A 527 -18.64 10.52 -9.08
CA PHE A 527 -19.28 9.22 -9.28
C PHE A 527 -20.39 8.89 -8.28
N GLY A 528 -20.70 9.77 -7.32
CA GLY A 528 -21.85 9.60 -6.41
C GLY A 528 -21.81 8.34 -5.51
N HIS A 529 -20.82 7.46 -5.65
CA HIS A 529 -20.67 6.26 -4.84
C HIS A 529 -20.24 6.60 -3.42
N LYS A 530 -20.76 5.83 -2.47
CA LYS A 530 -20.23 5.76 -1.12
C LYS A 530 -19.03 4.81 -1.08
N TRP A 531 -18.11 5.07 -0.18
CA TRP A 531 -16.82 4.39 -0.06
C TRP A 531 -16.67 3.75 1.32
N LYS A 532 -15.94 2.64 1.36
CA LYS A 532 -15.65 1.79 2.51
C LYS A 532 -14.14 1.66 2.71
N ASP A 533 -13.76 1.07 3.85
CA ASP A 533 -12.36 0.89 4.25
C ASP A 533 -11.53 0.15 3.18
N GLY A 534 -10.36 0.73 2.86
CA GLY A 534 -9.42 0.20 1.87
C GLY A 534 -8.85 -1.18 2.21
N SER A 535 -8.71 -1.48 3.50
CA SER A 535 -8.16 -2.73 4.04
C SER A 535 -9.04 -3.95 3.80
N LEU A 536 -10.30 -3.76 3.42
CA LEU A 536 -11.20 -4.87 3.09
C LEU A 536 -10.75 -5.61 1.82
N ARG A 537 -10.15 -4.90 0.85
CA ARG A 537 -9.69 -5.49 -0.43
C ARG A 537 -8.19 -5.41 -0.61
N THR A 538 -7.59 -4.25 -0.35
CA THR A 538 -6.17 -3.98 -0.61
C THR A 538 -5.59 -3.06 0.47
N ASP A 539 -5.02 -3.64 1.53
CA ASP A 539 -4.34 -2.86 2.57
C ASP A 539 -3.06 -2.17 2.05
N ILE A 540 -2.26 -2.85 1.22
CA ILE A 540 -1.03 -2.28 0.63
C ILE A 540 -1.06 -2.41 -0.89
N PRO A 541 -1.27 -1.30 -1.64
CA PRO A 541 -1.49 -1.35 -3.09
C PRO A 541 -0.16 -1.34 -3.87
N ILE A 542 0.71 -2.35 -3.66
CA ILE A 542 2.06 -2.40 -4.26
C ILE A 542 2.02 -2.27 -5.80
N LYS A 543 1.11 -2.98 -6.47
CA LYS A 543 0.96 -2.94 -7.93
C LYS A 543 0.56 -1.56 -8.44
N ALA A 544 -0.36 -0.87 -7.74
CA ALA A 544 -0.78 0.47 -8.12
C ALA A 544 0.33 1.51 -7.89
N LEU A 545 1.09 1.38 -6.80
CA LEU A 545 2.26 2.23 -6.53
C LEU A 545 3.37 2.04 -7.57
N ASN A 546 3.59 0.80 -8.02
CA ASN A 546 4.52 0.52 -9.10
C ASN A 546 4.05 1.19 -10.41
N THR A 547 2.77 1.03 -10.76
CA THR A 547 2.20 1.58 -11.99
C THR A 547 2.19 3.12 -12.01
N HIS A 548 1.80 3.77 -10.91
CA HIS A 548 1.68 5.23 -10.88
C HIS A 548 3.00 5.96 -10.62
N PHE A 549 3.91 5.37 -9.83
CA PHE A 549 5.09 6.08 -9.33
C PHE A 549 6.41 5.32 -9.50
N ASN A 550 6.43 4.21 -10.25
CA ASN A 550 7.61 3.34 -10.43
C ASN A 550 8.24 2.92 -9.08
N VAL A 551 7.40 2.57 -8.10
CA VAL A 551 7.86 2.10 -6.79
C VAL A 551 8.31 0.65 -6.90
N ASN A 552 9.60 0.42 -6.64
CA ASN A 552 10.22 -0.91 -6.65
C ASN A 552 10.70 -1.35 -5.26
N PHE A 553 10.75 -0.42 -4.30
CA PHE A 553 11.18 -0.69 -2.93
C PHE A 553 10.13 -0.20 -1.94
N THR A 554 9.53 -1.12 -1.18
CA THR A 554 8.45 -0.77 -0.24
C THR A 554 8.88 -0.99 1.21
N ILE A 555 8.71 0.04 2.02
CA ILE A 555 8.86 -0.01 3.47
C ILE A 555 7.46 -0.12 4.06
N VAL A 556 7.07 -1.31 4.48
CA VAL A 556 5.75 -1.58 5.05
C VAL A 556 5.83 -1.52 6.57
N SER A 557 5.06 -0.64 7.20
CA SER A 557 4.79 -0.68 8.63
C SER A 557 3.48 -1.42 8.86
N GLN A 558 3.55 -2.62 9.45
CA GLN A 558 2.39 -3.49 9.61
C GLN A 558 1.97 -3.57 11.07
N VAL A 559 0.73 -3.17 11.35
CA VAL A 559 0.17 -3.08 12.70
C VAL A 559 -1.19 -3.76 12.84
N ASN A 560 -1.69 -4.38 11.77
CA ASN A 560 -2.94 -5.13 11.78
C ASN A 560 -2.96 -6.20 12.90
N PRO A 561 -3.93 -6.14 13.82
CA PRO A 561 -3.95 -7.00 15.01
C PRO A 561 -4.15 -8.47 14.66
N HIS A 562 -4.91 -8.75 13.59
CA HIS A 562 -5.23 -10.10 13.15
C HIS A 562 -4.04 -10.83 12.50
N ILE A 563 -3.05 -10.11 11.98
CA ILE A 563 -1.85 -10.70 11.34
C ILE A 563 -0.69 -10.82 12.30
N ASN A 564 -0.64 -9.98 13.34
CA ASN A 564 0.44 -9.94 14.32
C ASN A 564 0.77 -11.33 14.91
N LEU A 565 -0.26 -12.17 15.09
CA LEU A 565 -0.09 -13.54 15.58
C LEU A 565 0.59 -14.48 14.56
N PHE A 566 0.40 -14.25 13.26
CA PHE A 566 0.86 -15.10 12.15
C PHE A 566 2.20 -14.67 11.52
N PHE A 567 2.82 -13.59 12.03
CA PHE A 567 4.10 -13.14 11.52
C PHE A 567 5.28 -13.84 12.22
N PHE A 568 5.95 -14.73 11.49
CA PHE A 568 7.14 -15.42 11.95
C PHE A 568 8.22 -15.46 10.87
N SER A 569 9.32 -14.74 11.11
CA SER A 569 10.49 -14.82 10.24
C SER A 569 11.39 -15.98 10.66
N SER A 570 11.18 -17.15 10.05
CA SER A 570 11.92 -18.38 10.36
C SER A 570 13.42 -18.28 10.09
N ARG A 571 13.83 -17.45 9.12
CA ARG A 571 15.23 -17.16 8.78
C ARG A 571 15.71 -15.78 9.24
N GLY A 572 15.03 -15.22 10.26
CA GLY A 572 15.32 -13.89 10.77
C GLY A 572 14.77 -12.79 9.87
N SER A 573 14.80 -11.55 10.35
CA SER A 573 14.43 -10.38 9.57
C SER A 573 15.57 -9.36 9.62
N VAL A 574 15.55 -8.36 8.74
CA VAL A 574 16.58 -7.32 8.70
C VAL A 574 16.87 -6.74 10.10
N GLY A 575 18.13 -6.74 10.54
CA GLY A 575 18.55 -6.29 11.88
C GLY A 575 18.07 -7.16 13.06
N HIS A 576 17.42 -8.29 12.78
CA HIS A 576 16.95 -9.29 13.73
C HIS A 576 17.41 -10.68 13.33
N PRO A 577 18.64 -11.01 13.71
CA PRO A 577 19.34 -12.17 13.23
C PRO A 577 19.00 -13.42 14.04
N VAL A 578 18.99 -14.57 13.35
CA VAL A 578 18.63 -15.83 13.99
C VAL A 578 19.67 -16.19 15.05
N THR A 579 19.18 -16.63 16.20
CA THR A 579 20.00 -16.99 17.35
C THR A 579 20.66 -18.36 17.20
N HIS A 580 20.03 -19.26 16.46
CA HIS A 580 20.46 -20.63 16.22
C HIS A 580 21.64 -20.72 15.24
N ARG A 581 22.64 -21.56 15.55
CA ARG A 581 23.86 -21.80 14.74
C ARG A 581 24.47 -20.52 14.15
N LYS A 582 24.64 -19.48 14.98
CA LYS A 582 25.22 -18.18 14.59
C LYS A 582 24.55 -17.54 13.35
N GLY A 583 23.23 -17.67 13.18
CA GLY A 583 22.50 -17.05 12.07
C GLY A 583 22.35 -17.94 10.82
N ARG A 584 23.01 -19.11 10.79
CA ARG A 584 22.96 -20.08 9.68
C ARG A 584 21.77 -21.05 9.77
N GLY A 585 21.05 -21.06 10.89
CA GLY A 585 19.93 -21.97 11.14
C GLY A 585 18.55 -21.33 11.08
N TRP A 586 17.52 -22.16 11.22
CA TRP A 586 16.14 -21.74 11.37
C TRP A 586 15.83 -21.39 12.84
N ARG A 587 14.94 -20.42 13.04
CA ARG A 587 14.54 -19.93 14.36
C ARG A 587 13.79 -21.01 15.14
N GLY A 588 14.32 -21.44 16.29
CA GLY A 588 13.73 -22.55 17.05
C GLY A 588 13.96 -23.94 16.41
N GLY A 589 14.89 -24.07 15.46
CA GLY A 589 15.22 -25.33 14.79
C GLY A 589 14.48 -25.54 13.46
N TYR A 590 15.00 -26.44 12.61
CA TYR A 590 14.46 -26.71 11.28
C TYR A 590 13.05 -27.29 11.33
N LEU A 591 12.87 -28.40 12.07
CA LEU A 591 11.59 -29.10 12.16
C LEU A 591 10.48 -28.16 12.63
N MET A 592 10.71 -27.45 13.73
CA MET A 592 9.67 -26.61 14.32
C MET A 592 9.31 -25.40 13.46
N SER A 593 10.31 -24.78 12.82
CA SER A 593 10.01 -23.75 11.83
C SER A 593 9.33 -24.33 10.58
N ALA A 594 9.72 -25.51 10.12
CA ALA A 594 9.08 -26.14 8.95
C ALA A 594 7.62 -26.47 9.24
N THR A 595 7.30 -26.98 10.44
CA THR A 595 5.93 -27.20 10.91
C THR A 595 5.15 -25.88 10.97
N GLU A 596 5.74 -24.80 11.49
CA GLU A 596 5.10 -23.48 11.49
C GLU A 596 4.77 -23.00 10.07
N HIS A 597 5.70 -23.16 9.12
CA HIS A 597 5.49 -22.82 7.70
C HIS A 597 4.40 -23.69 7.08
N TYR A 598 4.41 -25.00 7.35
CA TYR A 598 3.41 -25.94 6.86
C TYR A 598 2.01 -25.58 7.36
N LEU A 599 1.85 -25.36 8.67
CA LEU A 599 0.57 -24.97 9.27
C LEU A 599 0.04 -23.66 8.67
N LYS A 600 0.93 -22.66 8.47
CA LYS A 600 0.54 -21.40 7.83
C LYS A 600 0.09 -21.57 6.38
N LEU A 601 0.78 -22.42 5.61
CA LEU A 601 0.39 -22.74 4.24
C LEU A 601 -0.96 -23.47 4.18
N ASP A 602 -1.19 -24.43 5.08
CA ASP A 602 -2.46 -25.17 5.13
C ASP A 602 -3.62 -24.26 5.57
N MET A 603 -3.42 -23.38 6.56
CA MET A 603 -4.42 -22.37 6.94
C MET A 603 -4.77 -21.46 5.75
N ASN A 604 -3.76 -20.98 5.00
CA ASN A 604 -3.99 -20.18 3.81
C ASN A 604 -4.74 -20.95 2.72
N LYS A 605 -4.44 -22.24 2.52
CA LYS A 605 -5.18 -23.12 1.60
C LYS A 605 -6.66 -23.18 1.98
N TRP A 606 -6.98 -23.46 3.23
CA TRP A 606 -8.38 -23.57 3.69
C TRP A 606 -9.13 -22.23 3.65
N LEU A 607 -8.46 -21.10 3.93
CA LEU A 607 -9.05 -19.77 3.76
C LEU A 607 -9.33 -19.44 2.28
N LYS A 608 -8.45 -19.82 1.36
CA LYS A 608 -8.70 -19.71 -0.09
C LYS A 608 -9.86 -20.60 -0.53
N PHE A 609 -9.91 -21.83 -0.03
CA PHE A 609 -11.01 -22.77 -0.31
C PHE A 609 -12.35 -22.20 0.14
N ILE A 610 -12.45 -21.68 1.37
CA ILE A 610 -13.66 -21.00 1.87
C ILE A 610 -14.13 -19.90 0.93
N ARG A 611 -13.21 -19.10 0.39
CA ARG A 611 -13.52 -18.02 -0.54
C ARG A 611 -14.04 -18.56 -1.86
N HIS A 612 -13.31 -19.48 -2.49
CA HIS A 612 -13.65 -20.02 -3.82
C HIS A 612 -14.95 -20.85 -3.80
N ALA A 613 -15.19 -21.59 -2.73
CA ALA A 613 -16.43 -22.31 -2.52
C ALA A 613 -17.58 -21.42 -1.98
N GLU A 614 -17.34 -20.10 -1.85
CA GLU A 614 -18.29 -19.11 -1.33
C GLU A 614 -19.00 -19.52 -0.03
N LEU A 615 -18.30 -20.23 0.84
CA LEU A 615 -18.90 -20.85 2.02
C LEU A 615 -19.22 -19.82 3.12
N LEU A 616 -18.49 -18.71 3.17
CA LEU A 616 -18.75 -17.67 4.15
C LEU A 616 -20.10 -16.99 3.87
N PRO A 617 -20.95 -16.78 4.90
CA PRO A 617 -21.98 -15.78 4.79
C PRO A 617 -21.31 -14.42 4.54
N ARG A 618 -21.96 -13.54 3.78
CA ARG A 618 -21.53 -12.14 3.57
C ARG A 618 -22.26 -11.24 4.58
N PRO A 619 -21.90 -11.20 5.89
CA PRO A 619 -22.52 -10.26 6.81
C PRO A 619 -22.24 -8.84 6.32
N LEU A 620 -23.30 -8.03 6.24
CA LEU A 620 -23.27 -6.68 5.65
C LEU A 620 -22.91 -6.64 4.15
N GLY A 621 -23.10 -7.75 3.42
CA GLY A 621 -22.89 -7.81 1.97
C GLY A 621 -21.42 -7.66 1.55
N GLN A 622 -20.48 -8.05 2.42
CA GLN A 622 -19.03 -7.91 2.18
C GLN A 622 -18.31 -9.25 2.29
N ASP A 623 -17.27 -9.41 1.46
CA ASP A 623 -16.39 -10.57 1.45
C ASP A 623 -15.20 -10.36 2.41
N TRP A 624 -15.39 -10.77 3.66
CA TRP A 624 -14.37 -10.68 4.72
C TRP A 624 -13.18 -11.63 4.52
N SER A 625 -13.28 -12.56 3.57
CA SER A 625 -12.20 -13.50 3.25
C SER A 625 -10.94 -12.80 2.71
N GLN A 626 -11.11 -11.67 2.02
CA GLN A 626 -9.99 -10.92 1.45
C GLN A 626 -9.08 -10.30 2.52
N LEU A 627 -9.62 -9.95 3.69
CA LEU A 627 -8.86 -9.41 4.81
C LEU A 627 -7.77 -10.37 5.32
N TRP A 628 -7.92 -11.68 5.13
CA TRP A 628 -6.93 -12.67 5.55
C TRP A 628 -5.96 -13.09 4.45
N LEU A 629 -6.37 -12.94 3.18
CA LEU A 629 -5.64 -13.44 2.01
C LEU A 629 -4.71 -12.41 1.36
N GLN A 630 -4.70 -11.18 1.86
CA GLN A 630 -3.87 -10.09 1.37
C GLN A 630 -2.38 -10.31 1.64
N GLU A 631 -1.54 -9.70 0.81
CA GLU A 631 -0.11 -9.62 1.04
C GLU A 631 0.23 -8.44 1.95
N PHE A 632 0.78 -8.73 3.12
CA PHE A 632 1.04 -7.75 4.18
C PHE A 632 2.53 -7.45 4.39
N SER A 633 3.38 -7.91 3.47
CA SER A 633 4.83 -7.75 3.53
C SER A 633 5.32 -6.95 2.32
N GLY A 634 6.35 -6.14 2.56
CA GLY A 634 7.14 -5.51 1.50
C GLY A 634 8.62 -5.86 1.63
N THR A 635 9.46 -5.28 0.78
CA THR A 635 10.93 -5.45 0.80
C THR A 635 11.51 -5.27 2.20
N VAL A 636 11.06 -4.24 2.90
CA VAL A 636 11.33 -4.04 4.33
C VAL A 636 10.00 -3.99 5.04
N THR A 637 9.76 -4.95 5.94
CA THR A 637 8.57 -4.92 6.80
C THR A 637 8.96 -4.64 8.25
N ILE A 638 8.37 -3.59 8.82
CA ILE A 638 8.55 -3.12 10.19
C ILE A 638 7.35 -3.56 11.01
N TRP A 639 7.64 -4.20 12.14
CA TRP A 639 6.62 -4.77 13.03
C TRP A 639 6.84 -4.24 14.45
N PRO A 640 6.07 -3.21 14.84
CA PRO A 640 6.06 -2.73 16.22
C PRO A 640 5.58 -3.83 17.17
N LYS A 641 6.18 -3.91 18.37
CA LYS A 641 5.78 -4.90 19.38
C LYS A 641 4.60 -4.37 20.19
N SER A 642 3.46 -5.02 20.05
CA SER A 642 2.28 -4.73 20.87
C SER A 642 2.29 -5.53 22.18
N ILE A 643 1.53 -5.04 23.16
CA ILE A 643 1.30 -5.68 24.46
C ILE A 643 -0.15 -6.21 24.49
N PRO A 644 -0.48 -7.27 25.25
CA PRO A 644 -1.85 -7.77 25.36
C PRO A 644 -2.91 -6.70 25.72
N SER A 645 -2.57 -5.71 26.55
CA SER A 645 -3.47 -4.61 26.89
C SER A 645 -3.89 -3.76 25.69
N ASP A 646 -3.06 -3.69 24.64
CA ASP A 646 -3.36 -2.92 23.43
C ASP A 646 -4.53 -3.54 22.65
N PHE A 647 -4.75 -4.85 22.74
CA PHE A 647 -5.92 -5.51 22.15
C PHE A 647 -7.21 -5.12 22.86
N TRP A 648 -7.17 -4.89 24.17
CA TRP A 648 -8.33 -4.43 24.94
C TRP A 648 -8.69 -2.97 24.62
N HIS A 649 -7.69 -2.15 24.33
CA HIS A 649 -7.82 -0.73 23.98
C HIS A 649 -7.83 -0.46 22.47
N ILE A 650 -8.12 -1.46 21.64
CA ILE A 650 -8.07 -1.36 20.17
C ILE A 650 -9.00 -0.27 19.59
N LEU A 651 -10.12 0.01 20.28
CA LEU A 651 -11.08 1.05 19.92
C LEU A 651 -11.23 2.06 21.07
N SER A 652 -10.11 2.45 21.68
CA SER A 652 -10.02 3.45 22.75
C SER A 652 -8.87 4.42 22.46
N ASP A 653 -9.05 5.67 22.86
CA ASP A 653 -8.02 6.70 22.67
C ASP A 653 -6.83 6.51 23.62
N PRO A 654 -5.58 6.80 23.19
CA PRO A 654 -4.38 6.63 23.99
C PRO A 654 -4.12 7.80 24.92
N ASP A 655 -3.79 7.49 26.18
CA ASP A 655 -3.21 8.46 27.10
C ASP A 655 -1.80 8.87 26.65
N PRO A 656 -1.30 10.07 27.02
CA PRO A 656 0.04 10.53 26.66
C PRO A 656 1.15 9.52 27.00
N GLU A 657 1.08 8.85 28.15
CA GLU A 657 2.03 7.79 28.52
C GLU A 657 1.93 6.54 27.63
N ARG A 658 0.70 6.14 27.30
CA ARG A 658 0.45 5.00 26.39
C ARG A 658 1.00 5.32 25.01
N LEU A 659 0.76 6.52 24.51
CA LEU A 659 1.30 6.99 23.24
C LEU A 659 2.83 7.08 23.28
N ALA A 660 3.44 7.57 24.36
CA ALA A 660 4.90 7.62 24.51
C ALA A 660 5.53 6.23 24.36
N ARG A 661 4.94 5.21 24.99
CA ARG A 661 5.36 3.81 24.81
C ARG A 661 5.21 3.34 23.36
N MET A 662 4.06 3.61 22.73
CA MET A 662 3.82 3.20 21.33
C MET A 662 4.81 3.86 20.36
N ILE A 663 5.12 5.14 20.56
CA ILE A 663 6.14 5.86 19.81
C ILE A 663 7.52 5.22 20.03
N HIS A 664 7.89 4.93 21.29
CA HIS A 664 9.16 4.28 21.61
C HIS A 664 9.30 2.91 20.93
N GLU A 665 8.30 2.05 21.05
CA GLU A 665 8.32 0.73 20.40
C GLU A 665 8.34 0.82 18.87
N GLY A 666 7.61 1.78 18.28
CA GLY A 666 7.69 2.06 16.84
C GLY A 666 9.10 2.44 16.40
N ARG A 667 9.79 3.31 17.17
CA ARG A 667 11.19 3.68 16.90
C ARG A 667 12.14 2.48 17.04
N GLN A 668 12.00 1.71 18.11
CA GLN A 668 12.82 0.51 18.36
C GLN A 668 12.69 -0.54 17.25
N SER A 669 11.49 -0.73 16.70
CA SER A 669 11.28 -1.64 15.57
C SER A 669 11.81 -1.11 14.24
N ALA A 670 11.90 0.21 14.07
CA ALA A 670 12.44 0.85 12.87
C ALA A 670 13.98 0.90 12.84
N PHE A 671 14.64 1.13 13.99
CA PHE A 671 16.11 1.30 14.08
C PHE A 671 16.94 0.21 13.36
N PRO A 672 16.64 -1.10 13.51
CA PRO A 672 17.41 -2.14 12.83
C PRO A 672 17.29 -2.09 11.29
N LYS A 673 16.23 -1.47 10.77
CA LYS A 673 15.96 -1.38 9.33
C LYS A 673 16.56 -0.12 8.69
N LEU A 674 16.84 0.91 9.49
CA LEU A 674 17.27 2.22 8.99
C LEU A 674 18.54 2.15 8.13
N LYS A 675 19.51 1.30 8.46
CA LYS A 675 20.74 1.19 7.64
C LYS A 675 20.47 0.63 6.25
N PHE A 676 19.53 -0.30 6.11
CA PHE A 676 19.13 -0.82 4.81
C PHE A 676 18.39 0.24 3.99
N ILE A 677 17.44 0.93 4.62
CA ILE A 677 16.70 2.04 4.01
C ILE A 677 17.66 3.16 3.58
N ALA A 678 18.63 3.52 4.43
CA ALA A 678 19.64 4.52 4.15
C ALA A 678 20.47 4.17 2.92
N ASN A 679 20.91 2.92 2.80
CA ASN A 679 21.70 2.47 1.66
C ASN A 679 20.93 2.58 0.33
N ARG A 680 19.63 2.27 0.34
CA ARG A 680 18.73 2.43 -0.82
C ARG A 680 18.50 3.91 -1.17
N LEU A 681 18.09 4.71 -0.19
CA LEU A 681 17.78 6.13 -0.38
C LEU A 681 19.01 6.97 -0.77
N LYS A 682 20.22 6.54 -0.37
CA LYS A 682 21.49 7.20 -0.73
C LYS A 682 21.67 7.30 -2.25
N VAL A 683 21.38 6.21 -2.97
CA VAL A 683 21.48 6.17 -4.44
C VAL A 683 20.27 6.86 -5.07
N GLU A 684 19.05 6.56 -4.58
CA GLU A 684 17.80 7.15 -5.09
C GLU A 684 17.82 8.68 -5.09
N ARG A 685 18.25 9.31 -3.98
CA ARG A 685 18.30 10.77 -3.85
C ARG A 685 19.29 11.43 -4.81
N LEU A 686 20.42 10.78 -5.09
CA LEU A 686 21.40 11.31 -6.04
C LEU A 686 20.89 11.21 -7.49
N VAL A 687 20.23 10.11 -7.83
CA VAL A 687 19.58 9.94 -9.14
C VAL A 687 18.48 10.98 -9.32
N GLU A 688 17.67 11.22 -8.28
CA GLU A 688 16.64 12.25 -8.31
C GLU A 688 17.22 13.67 -8.38
N GLN A 689 18.30 13.95 -7.66
CA GLN A 689 19.04 15.20 -7.77
C GLN A 689 19.52 15.42 -9.21
N GLY A 690 20.14 14.41 -9.83
CA GLY A 690 20.56 14.47 -11.23
C GLY A 690 19.42 14.75 -12.19
N ARG A 691 18.27 14.12 -12.00
CA ARG A 691 17.06 14.39 -12.79
C ARG A 691 16.54 15.82 -12.61
N ARG A 692 16.65 16.39 -11.40
CA ARG A 692 16.21 17.76 -11.11
C ARG A 692 17.16 18.80 -11.71
N GLU A 693 18.47 18.58 -11.66
CA GLU A 693 19.49 19.50 -12.18
C GLU A 693 19.58 19.51 -13.71
N THR A 694 19.35 18.36 -14.35
CA THR A 694 19.46 18.21 -15.82
C THR A 694 18.18 18.56 -16.59
N ARG A 695 17.12 18.99 -15.88
CA ARG A 695 15.83 19.28 -16.51
C ARG A 695 15.82 20.71 -17.06
N PRO A 696 15.51 20.92 -18.35
CA PRO A 696 15.35 22.26 -18.90
C PRO A 696 14.22 23.00 -18.17
N TRP A 697 14.47 24.27 -17.86
CA TRP A 697 13.67 25.17 -17.02
C TRP A 697 12.15 25.02 -17.23
N ALA A 698 11.46 24.34 -16.31
CA ALA A 698 10.02 24.41 -16.15
C ALA A 698 9.72 25.04 -14.78
N ARG A 699 8.97 26.14 -14.77
CA ARG A 699 8.61 26.90 -13.57
C ARG A 699 8.12 25.97 -12.45
N ARG A 700 8.66 26.17 -11.25
CA ARG A 700 8.21 25.56 -9.99
C ARG A 700 6.68 25.75 -9.88
N GLY A 701 5.89 24.67 -10.02
CA GLY A 701 4.46 24.69 -9.66
C GLY A 701 3.41 24.21 -10.68
N SER A 702 3.74 23.80 -11.91
CA SER A 702 2.72 23.27 -12.86
C SER A 702 2.75 21.74 -12.94
N ILE A 703 1.62 21.06 -13.15
CA ILE A 703 1.52 19.59 -13.39
C ILE A 703 2.51 19.06 -14.46
N GLN A 704 2.91 19.91 -15.42
CA GLN A 704 3.98 19.62 -16.40
C GLN A 704 5.36 19.38 -15.78
N THR A 705 5.52 19.62 -14.47
CA THR A 705 6.73 19.32 -13.69
C THR A 705 6.91 17.83 -13.39
N LEU A 706 6.08 16.91 -13.91
CA LEU A 706 6.22 15.49 -13.56
C LEU A 706 6.33 14.52 -14.73
N MET A 707 5.88 14.91 -15.93
CA MET A 707 6.00 14.11 -17.15
C MET A 707 6.58 14.99 -18.23
N SER A 708 7.65 14.55 -18.92
CA SER A 708 8.06 15.25 -20.15
C SER A 708 6.96 15.11 -21.20
N GLU A 709 6.88 16.03 -22.17
CA GLU A 709 5.89 15.93 -23.25
C GLU A 709 6.01 14.59 -24.01
N GLU A 710 7.22 14.03 -24.05
CA GLU A 710 7.52 12.68 -24.55
C GLU A 710 7.00 11.55 -23.63
N ASP A 711 6.99 11.72 -22.31
CA ASP A 711 6.41 10.74 -21.38
C ASP A 711 4.89 10.71 -21.49
N LEU A 712 4.26 11.86 -21.74
CA LEU A 712 2.83 11.95 -22.09
C LEU A 712 2.53 11.28 -23.43
N ARG A 713 3.37 11.51 -24.45
CA ARG A 713 3.24 10.85 -25.75
C ARG A 713 3.46 9.34 -25.67
N SER A 714 4.45 8.86 -24.94
CA SER A 714 4.69 7.42 -24.78
C SER A 714 3.58 6.73 -23.99
N LEU A 715 2.97 7.40 -23.00
CA LEU A 715 1.80 6.88 -22.31
C LEU A 715 0.55 6.90 -23.19
N LEU A 716 0.32 7.97 -23.96
CA LEU A 716 -0.75 8.02 -24.95
C LEU A 716 -0.57 6.97 -26.06
N VAL A 717 0.66 6.71 -26.51
CA VAL A 717 0.98 5.65 -27.47
C VAL A 717 0.77 4.27 -26.84
N ARG A 718 1.10 4.09 -25.55
CA ARG A 718 0.85 2.84 -24.83
C ARG A 718 -0.63 2.60 -24.57
N GLU A 719 -1.41 3.65 -24.38
CA GLU A 719 -2.86 3.61 -24.17
C GLU A 719 -3.62 3.45 -25.50
N MET A 720 -3.12 4.05 -26.60
CA MET A 720 -3.61 3.83 -27.96
C MET A 720 -3.25 2.45 -28.51
N ALA A 721 -2.11 1.88 -28.12
CA ALA A 721 -1.77 0.48 -28.39
C ALA A 721 -2.62 -0.51 -27.57
N SER A 722 -3.36 -0.02 -26.57
CA SER A 722 -4.35 -0.78 -25.79
C SER A 722 -5.79 -0.27 -26.03
N GLY A 723 -6.09 0.11 -27.26
CA GLY A 723 -7.46 0.29 -27.79
C GLY A 723 -8.01 -1.00 -28.42
N PRO A 724 -9.33 -1.11 -28.64
CA PRO A 724 -10.08 -2.35 -28.51
C PRO A 724 -10.11 -3.21 -29.79
N GLU A 725 -8.95 -3.56 -30.35
CA GLU A 725 -8.87 -4.61 -31.38
C GLU A 725 -7.55 -5.38 -31.22
N GLY A 726 -7.57 -6.36 -30.31
CA GLY A 726 -6.42 -7.18 -29.99
C GLY A 726 -6.79 -8.29 -29.00
N GLY A 727 -7.94 -8.92 -29.20
CA GLY A 727 -8.32 -10.13 -28.47
C GLY A 727 -7.74 -11.34 -29.19
N THR A 728 -6.63 -11.88 -28.69
CA THR A 728 -6.21 -13.25 -28.97
C THR A 728 -6.61 -14.11 -27.78
N THR A 729 -7.49 -15.07 -28.07
CA THR A 729 -7.95 -16.17 -27.24
C THR A 729 -6.79 -16.97 -26.66
N GLU A 730 -6.69 -17.04 -25.34
CA GLU A 730 -6.02 -18.15 -24.65
C GLU A 730 -7.11 -18.94 -23.93
N GLU A 731 -7.32 -20.15 -24.44
CA GLU A 731 -8.20 -21.17 -23.87
C GLU A 731 -7.58 -21.68 -22.56
N GLU A 732 -8.42 -21.77 -21.53
CA GLU A 732 -8.12 -22.52 -20.31
C GLU A 732 -8.20 -24.02 -20.66
N GLU A 733 -7.07 -24.71 -20.68
CA GLU A 733 -7.04 -26.18 -20.57
C GLU A 733 -6.70 -26.57 -19.12
N ASP A 734 -7.67 -27.26 -18.51
CA ASP A 734 -7.55 -28.08 -17.31
C ASP A 734 -6.54 -29.21 -17.54
N ASP A 735 -5.68 -29.48 -16.56
CA ASP A 735 -5.08 -30.81 -16.38
C ASP A 735 -4.91 -31.10 -14.88
N ASP A 736 -5.86 -31.90 -14.39
CA ASP A 736 -5.78 -32.72 -13.19
C ASP A 736 -5.12 -34.04 -13.60
N GLU A 737 -4.07 -34.49 -12.89
CA GLU A 737 -3.92 -35.90 -12.49
C GLU A 737 -2.69 -36.09 -11.59
N GLY A 738 -2.91 -36.82 -10.49
CA GLY A 738 -1.90 -37.15 -9.50
C GLY A 738 -1.03 -38.34 -9.90
N LEU A 739 0.17 -38.42 -9.33
CA LEU A 739 0.97 -39.64 -9.35
C LEU A 739 1.45 -40.02 -7.95
N THR A 740 0.98 -41.18 -7.51
CA THR A 740 1.49 -42.01 -6.43
C THR A 740 2.85 -42.64 -6.81
N GLY A 741 3.79 -42.71 -5.86
CA GLY A 741 4.98 -43.58 -5.93
C GLY A 741 4.59 -45.07 -5.95
N THR A 742 5.43 -46.02 -6.40
CA THR A 742 6.75 -46.43 -5.85
C THR A 742 7.45 -47.45 -6.82
N PRO A 743 8.74 -47.83 -6.59
CA PRO A 743 9.77 -48.21 -7.60
C PRO A 743 9.96 -49.75 -7.77
N PRO A 744 10.97 -50.30 -8.51
CA PRO A 744 12.36 -50.48 -7.99
C PRO A 744 13.53 -50.61 -9.05
N GLU A 745 14.74 -50.83 -8.51
CA GLU A 745 15.97 -51.49 -9.06
C GLU A 745 16.76 -50.84 -10.24
N GLU A 746 18.06 -50.52 -10.18
CA GLU A 746 19.35 -51.17 -9.82
C GLU A 746 20.22 -51.40 -11.09
N LEU A 747 21.53 -51.20 -10.95
CA LEU A 747 22.68 -51.61 -11.82
C LEU A 747 23.22 -50.64 -12.91
N ASP A 748 24.29 -49.96 -12.52
CA ASP A 748 25.69 -50.05 -13.00
C ASP A 748 26.11 -49.92 -14.49
N GLU A 749 27.17 -49.09 -14.65
CA GLU A 749 28.28 -49.10 -15.66
C GLU A 749 27.89 -48.81 -17.14
N GLU A 750 28.59 -48.03 -17.97
CA GLU A 750 30.02 -47.71 -18.14
C GLU A 750 30.23 -46.30 -18.74
N ALA A 751 31.48 -45.84 -18.66
CA ALA A 751 32.04 -44.65 -19.26
C ALA A 751 32.28 -44.79 -20.78
N VAL A 752 32.15 -43.68 -21.53
CA VAL A 752 32.86 -43.49 -22.81
C VAL A 752 33.39 -42.06 -22.88
N TYR A 753 34.73 -41.97 -22.95
CA TYR A 753 35.51 -40.78 -23.30
C TYR A 753 35.50 -40.58 -24.82
N ASP A 754 35.45 -39.32 -25.23
CA ASP A 754 35.71 -38.87 -26.61
C ASP A 754 37.07 -38.15 -26.62
N GLU A 755 38.09 -38.78 -27.22
CA GLU A 755 39.31 -38.11 -27.65
C GLU A 755 39.72 -38.68 -29.02
N GLY A 756 39.78 -37.78 -29.99
CA GLY A 756 40.35 -38.04 -31.30
C GLY A 756 41.87 -37.93 -31.31
N GLY A 757 42.50 -38.67 -32.21
CA GLY A 757 43.85 -38.33 -32.70
C GLY A 757 44.75 -39.52 -33.03
N GLY A 758 44.96 -39.72 -34.34
CA GLY A 758 46.31 -39.87 -34.88
C GLY A 758 46.92 -41.28 -34.94
N GLU A 759 46.96 -41.82 -36.15
CA GLU A 759 47.84 -42.90 -36.60
C GLU A 759 49.34 -42.59 -36.33
N HIS A 760 50.11 -43.56 -35.82
CA HIS A 760 51.22 -44.16 -36.57
C HIS A 760 51.93 -45.31 -35.82
N ALA A 761 52.37 -46.25 -36.65
CA ALA A 761 52.93 -47.57 -36.42
C ALA A 761 54.32 -47.70 -35.73
N LYS A 762 54.52 -48.92 -35.17
CA LYS A 762 55.74 -49.78 -35.12
C LYS A 762 56.80 -49.53 -34.04
N SER A 763 56.92 -50.48 -33.09
CA SER A 763 58.05 -51.46 -32.90
C SER A 763 59.36 -50.79 -32.46
N ASP A 764 60.00 -51.08 -31.32
CA ASP A 764 60.09 -52.26 -30.45
C ASP A 764 60.08 -51.86 -28.96
#